data_AF-A0A182NTA5-F1
#
_entry.id   AF-A0A182NTA5-F1
#
_cell.length_a   1.000
_cell.length_b   1.000
_cell.length_c   1.000
_cell.angle_alpha   90.00
_cell.angle_beta   90.00
_cell.angle_gamma   90.00
#
_symmetry.space_group_name_H-M   'P 1'
#
loop_
_entity.id
_entity.type
_entity.pdbx_description
1 polymer ?
#
loop_
_entity_poly.entity_id
_entity_poly.type
_entity_poly.pdbx_seq_one_letter_code
_entity_poly.pdbx_strand_id
1 'polypeptide(L)'
;MLLIPSQLAVWGLALVGVWAMAWWMYDNLKSLAQICIALLAPYFAPAEHKPLTERFGKWAVITGSTDGIGKQYAFQLASRGLNVVLVSRTPDKLVAVAHEIESKYSVKTKWIAADFSRGHEIYDHLRKELDTVPVGILVNNVGANVDYPDDLDHIPEEKLWQLININVGAVTMLTRTVLPGMKKRGQGAIVNISSGSELQPLPYMTVYAATKAYIHNFTLAMQHELEPFGITCQLVSPMFVTTKMNNFSTTIMEGGLFIPNAEMYAKFATFTLGKTKQTTGYWSHGIQYGVMKLVPEWIRTVIGGIMNKQFRKEYYEQQKLSETATLNMKLLSFYSKPVYIKYRNQLCSTTTFVVCTLTLAAFAVPYYLLSSIKSGVLWDQQRLVYEQPKTKFLYSYLFLAELEEPSERSPSVVTCSSFESYNSLTELLHPCSDVRVVPTDSDHDHVLDHLTVEIGFNPPAIGSRLSYYTFYFFLEATVSSQCLFNVPAFISLDKVASPTRSFQSGTIAHRGFIRAKQRATLQCPFFMRHQKSHFSDRYYPNENTTLDGFQPDVIRARIHSSNPVGYEYHAERTHWTLDDTGSIRVQIDISIGGSESHETALLYRTSLWWKLCQFWGSYFPLLIVSLWLTGKIKQYLFEQFYLRAVEVVPWKEKYN
;
A
#
# COMPACT_ATOMS: atom_id res chain seq x y z
N MET A 1 40.30 -18.71 -0.11
CA MET A 1 40.26 -17.88 1.10
C MET A 1 38.88 -17.19 1.14
N LEU A 2 38.09 -17.57 2.16
CA LEU A 2 36.73 -17.16 2.55
C LEU A 2 36.12 -15.87 1.93
N LEU A 3 35.05 -16.02 1.13
CA LEU A 3 34.17 -14.91 0.65
C LEU A 3 32.66 -15.24 0.70
N ILE A 4 32.25 -16.18 1.57
CA ILE A 4 30.85 -16.62 1.73
C ILE A 4 30.01 -15.85 2.80
N PRO A 5 30.54 -15.01 3.74
CA PRO A 5 29.71 -14.45 4.80
C PRO A 5 28.70 -13.36 4.35
N SER A 6 28.99 -12.62 3.27
CA SER A 6 28.19 -11.44 2.89
C SER A 6 26.84 -11.79 2.26
N GLN A 7 26.79 -12.83 1.41
CA GLN A 7 25.53 -13.24 0.76
C GLN A 7 24.55 -13.85 1.77
N LEU A 8 25.02 -14.69 2.70
CA LEU A 8 24.16 -15.27 3.75
C LEU A 8 23.57 -14.20 4.67
N ALA A 9 24.34 -13.16 5.00
CA ALA A 9 23.85 -12.02 5.77
C ALA A 9 22.77 -11.22 5.01
N VAL A 10 22.94 -11.03 3.69
CA VAL A 10 21.95 -10.37 2.83
C VAL A 10 20.67 -11.20 2.71
N TRP A 11 20.77 -12.51 2.52
CA TRP A 11 19.62 -13.42 2.50
C TRP A 11 18.89 -13.46 3.85
N GLY A 12 19.63 -13.42 4.96
CA GLY A 12 19.06 -13.33 6.31
C GLY A 12 18.28 -12.03 6.53
N LEU A 13 18.85 -10.88 6.15
CA LEU A 13 18.16 -9.59 6.22
C LEU A 13 16.95 -9.52 5.29
N ALA A 14 17.04 -10.11 4.09
CA ALA A 14 15.92 -10.20 3.16
C ALA A 14 14.78 -11.06 3.72
N LEU A 15 15.09 -12.20 4.37
CA LEU A 15 14.10 -13.05 5.03
C LEU A 15 13.43 -12.34 6.20
N VAL A 16 14.19 -11.60 7.02
CA VAL A 16 13.63 -10.77 8.09
C VAL A 16 12.75 -9.66 7.51
N GLY A 17 13.17 -9.03 6.42
CA GLY A 17 12.38 -8.02 5.71
C GLY A 17 11.08 -8.57 5.13
N VAL A 18 11.11 -9.74 4.48
CA VAL A 18 9.92 -10.43 3.97
C VAL A 18 9.00 -10.86 5.10
N TRP A 19 9.55 -11.40 6.19
CA TRP A 19 8.77 -11.79 7.37
C TRP A 19 8.12 -10.57 8.03
N ALA A 20 8.85 -9.47 8.20
CA ALA A 20 8.31 -8.22 8.74
C ALA A 20 7.23 -7.61 7.84
N MET A 21 7.44 -7.62 6.51
CA MET A 21 6.46 -7.16 5.53
C MET A 21 5.21 -8.05 5.55
N ALA A 22 5.38 -9.38 5.58
CA ALA A 22 4.27 -10.32 5.64
C ALA A 22 3.49 -10.19 6.95
N TRP A 23 4.17 -9.96 8.08
CA TRP A 23 3.53 -9.73 9.37
C TRP A 23 2.78 -8.40 9.41
N TRP A 24 3.40 -7.32 8.91
CA TRP A 24 2.77 -6.01 8.75
C TRP A 24 1.54 -6.10 7.83
N MET A 25 1.66 -6.77 6.68
CA MET A 25 0.54 -7.01 5.77
C MET A 25 -0.54 -7.87 6.43
N TYR A 26 -0.18 -8.93 7.17
CA TYR A 26 -1.15 -9.75 7.87
C TYR A 26 -1.91 -8.94 8.92
N ASP A 27 -1.24 -8.14 9.74
CA ASP A 27 -1.92 -7.38 10.80
C ASP A 27 -2.87 -6.30 10.24
N ASN A 28 -2.44 -5.62 9.16
CA ASN A 28 -3.24 -4.59 8.48
C ASN A 28 -4.36 -5.18 7.61
N LEU A 29 -4.10 -6.27 6.87
CA LEU A 29 -5.08 -6.91 5.98
C LEU A 29 -6.02 -7.86 6.73
N LYS A 30 -5.62 -8.44 7.88
CA LYS A 30 -6.51 -9.24 8.73
C LYS A 30 -7.67 -8.39 9.23
N SER A 31 -7.41 -7.14 9.60
CA SER A 31 -8.47 -6.20 9.98
C SER A 31 -9.43 -5.94 8.81
N LEU A 32 -8.93 -5.77 7.59
CA LEU A 32 -9.76 -5.63 6.38
C LEU A 32 -10.57 -6.90 6.07
N ALA A 33 -9.96 -8.08 6.17
CA ALA A 33 -10.66 -9.35 6.01
C ALA A 33 -11.74 -9.53 7.09
N GLN A 34 -11.45 -9.19 8.34
CA GLN A 34 -12.42 -9.19 9.44
C GLN A 34 -13.56 -8.19 9.19
N ILE A 35 -13.28 -7.02 8.61
CA ILE A 35 -14.29 -6.02 8.23
C ILE A 35 -15.18 -6.57 7.11
N CYS A 36 -14.60 -7.14 6.05
CA CYS A 36 -15.36 -7.76 4.96
C CYS A 36 -16.21 -8.92 5.48
N ILE A 37 -15.66 -9.78 6.35
CA ILE A 37 -16.42 -10.85 7.00
C ILE A 37 -17.51 -10.25 7.91
N ALA A 38 -17.24 -9.24 8.72
CA ALA A 38 -18.25 -8.63 9.58
C ALA A 38 -19.38 -7.94 8.79
N LEU A 39 -19.07 -7.35 7.63
CA LEU A 39 -20.04 -6.70 6.75
C LEU A 39 -20.84 -7.71 5.92
N LEU A 40 -20.20 -8.75 5.39
CA LEU A 40 -20.79 -9.69 4.44
C LEU A 40 -21.36 -10.95 5.14
N ALA A 41 -20.77 -11.44 6.23
CA ALA A 41 -21.25 -12.62 6.93
C ALA A 41 -22.72 -12.52 7.38
N PRO A 42 -23.26 -11.37 7.80
CA PRO A 42 -24.69 -11.25 8.09
C PRO A 42 -25.61 -11.47 6.88
N TYR A 43 -25.13 -11.21 5.66
CA TYR A 43 -25.89 -11.36 4.41
C TYR A 43 -25.74 -12.75 3.78
N PHE A 44 -24.60 -13.42 3.99
CA PHE A 44 -24.28 -14.71 3.37
C PHE A 44 -24.30 -15.90 4.34
N ALA A 45 -24.31 -15.69 5.65
CA ALA A 45 -24.57 -16.76 6.61
C ALA A 45 -26.10 -16.95 6.71
N PRO A 46 -26.64 -18.10 6.26
CA PRO A 46 -28.07 -18.38 6.36
C PRO A 46 -28.51 -18.43 7.84
N ALA A 47 -29.83 -18.46 8.04
CA ALA A 47 -30.51 -18.45 9.34
C ALA A 47 -29.82 -19.29 10.43
N GLU A 48 -30.01 -18.92 11.70
CA GLU A 48 -29.50 -19.68 12.85
C GLU A 48 -29.84 -21.17 12.70
N HIS A 49 -28.84 -22.02 12.38
CA HIS A 49 -29.05 -23.47 12.18
C HIS A 49 -29.65 -24.16 13.41
N LYS A 50 -29.49 -23.56 14.59
CA LYS A 50 -30.10 -23.94 15.86
C LYS A 50 -30.48 -22.69 16.65
N PRO A 51 -31.66 -22.66 17.31
CA PRO A 51 -32.07 -21.54 18.14
C PRO A 51 -31.10 -21.34 19.32
N LEU A 52 -30.95 -20.09 19.77
CA LEU A 52 -30.06 -19.74 20.89
C LEU A 52 -30.34 -20.55 22.17
N THR A 53 -31.60 -20.91 22.41
CA THR A 53 -32.02 -21.74 23.56
C THR A 53 -31.42 -23.14 23.55
N GLU A 54 -31.24 -23.74 22.36
CA GLU A 54 -30.58 -25.03 22.18
C GLU A 54 -29.06 -24.89 22.24
N ARG A 55 -28.51 -23.82 21.64
CA ARG A 55 -27.05 -23.62 21.55
C ARG A 55 -26.39 -23.27 22.89
N PHE A 56 -27.03 -22.42 23.68
CA PHE A 56 -26.42 -21.85 24.88
C PHE A 56 -27.21 -22.15 26.15
N GLY A 57 -28.51 -22.43 26.03
CA GLY A 57 -29.40 -22.72 27.15
C GLY A 57 -30.57 -21.72 27.23
N LYS A 58 -31.55 -22.05 28.08
CA LYS A 58 -32.85 -21.35 28.12
C LYS A 58 -32.83 -20.01 28.86
N TRP A 59 -31.81 -19.71 29.65
CA TRP A 59 -31.75 -18.51 30.49
C TRP A 59 -30.61 -17.58 30.10
N ALA A 60 -30.92 -16.29 29.97
CA ALA A 60 -29.94 -15.23 29.78
C ALA A 60 -29.93 -14.28 30.98
N VAL A 61 -28.76 -13.94 31.52
CA VAL A 61 -28.59 -12.90 32.54
C VAL A 61 -28.10 -11.64 31.87
N ILE A 62 -28.78 -10.51 32.04
CA ILE A 62 -28.42 -9.23 31.43
C ILE A 62 -28.26 -8.18 32.53
N THR A 63 -27.09 -7.55 32.56
CA THR A 63 -26.78 -6.46 33.50
C THR A 63 -27.07 -5.09 32.90
N GLY A 64 -27.51 -4.13 33.70
CA GLY A 64 -27.94 -2.81 33.21
C GLY A 64 -29.18 -2.91 32.31
N SER A 65 -30.09 -3.83 32.62
CA SER A 65 -31.20 -4.25 31.75
C SER A 65 -32.45 -3.37 31.81
N THR A 66 -32.40 -2.23 32.49
CA THR A 66 -33.56 -1.34 32.66
C THR A 66 -33.59 -0.15 31.71
N ASP A 67 -32.49 0.11 30.98
CA ASP A 67 -32.41 1.20 30.00
C ASP A 67 -31.41 0.88 28.87
N GLY A 68 -31.40 1.70 27.83
CA GLY A 68 -30.40 1.69 26.75
C GLY A 68 -30.21 0.32 26.09
N ILE A 69 -28.94 0.00 25.79
CA ILE A 69 -28.54 -1.24 25.10
C ILE A 69 -28.97 -2.47 25.90
N GLY A 70 -28.78 -2.47 27.22
CA GLY A 70 -29.11 -3.61 28.09
C GLY A 70 -30.59 -3.96 28.11
N LYS A 71 -31.47 -2.95 28.22
CA LYS A 71 -32.92 -3.18 28.09
C LYS A 71 -33.22 -3.83 26.75
N GLN A 72 -32.75 -3.24 25.66
CA GLN A 72 -33.06 -3.76 24.33
C GLN A 72 -32.45 -5.13 24.06
N TYR A 73 -31.28 -5.44 24.62
CA TYR A 73 -30.69 -6.78 24.59
C TYR A 73 -31.61 -7.82 25.25
N ALA A 74 -32.21 -7.48 26.41
CA ALA A 74 -33.16 -8.37 27.08
C ALA A 74 -34.41 -8.62 26.23
N PHE A 75 -34.98 -7.59 25.57
CA PHE A 75 -36.11 -7.74 24.65
C PHE A 75 -35.77 -8.62 23.46
N GLN A 76 -34.61 -8.42 22.84
CA GLN A 76 -34.19 -9.18 21.65
C GLN A 76 -33.89 -10.65 21.98
N LEU A 77 -33.34 -10.95 23.16
CA LEU A 77 -33.15 -12.33 23.62
C LEU A 77 -34.48 -12.99 24.00
N ALA A 78 -35.37 -12.27 24.68
CA ALA A 78 -36.71 -12.74 24.99
C ALA A 78 -37.54 -13.04 23.72
N SER A 79 -37.43 -12.19 22.69
CA SER A 79 -38.11 -12.43 21.40
C SER A 79 -37.61 -13.68 20.66
N ARG A 80 -36.46 -14.24 21.08
CA ARG A 80 -35.92 -15.51 20.58
C ARG A 80 -36.21 -16.69 21.53
N GLY A 81 -37.11 -16.51 22.49
CA GLY A 81 -37.61 -17.56 23.38
C GLY A 81 -36.73 -17.82 24.61
N LEU A 82 -35.76 -16.96 24.93
CA LEU A 82 -35.00 -17.09 26.18
C LEU A 82 -35.76 -16.49 27.36
N ASN A 83 -35.71 -17.18 28.49
CA ASN A 83 -36.03 -16.58 29.78
C ASN A 83 -34.92 -15.61 30.16
N VAL A 84 -35.26 -14.49 30.81
CA VAL A 84 -34.28 -13.45 31.14
C VAL A 84 -34.20 -13.17 32.63
N VAL A 85 -32.98 -13.10 33.15
CA VAL A 85 -32.67 -12.53 34.45
C VAL A 85 -32.22 -11.09 34.25
N LEU A 86 -33.02 -10.15 34.75
CA LEU A 86 -32.78 -8.72 34.65
C LEU A 86 -32.01 -8.25 35.89
N VAL A 87 -30.82 -7.68 35.70
CA VAL A 87 -29.99 -7.18 36.81
C VAL A 87 -29.77 -5.69 36.65
N SER A 88 -30.26 -4.90 37.60
CA SER A 88 -30.09 -3.43 37.62
C SER A 88 -30.33 -2.89 39.03
N ARG A 89 -30.21 -1.58 39.20
CA ARG A 89 -30.23 -0.92 40.52
C ARG A 89 -31.61 -0.54 41.03
N THR A 90 -32.56 -0.37 40.11
CA THR A 90 -33.88 0.21 40.42
C THR A 90 -34.96 -0.87 40.34
N PRO A 91 -35.50 -1.35 41.48
CA PRO A 91 -36.51 -2.41 41.51
C PRO A 91 -37.75 -2.11 40.66
N ASP A 92 -38.31 -0.90 40.76
CA ASP A 92 -39.54 -0.53 40.04
C ASP A 92 -39.36 -0.63 38.52
N LYS A 93 -38.19 -0.20 38.01
CA LYS A 93 -37.86 -0.31 36.58
C LYS A 93 -37.65 -1.77 36.17
N LEU A 94 -37.07 -2.59 37.03
CA LEU A 94 -36.88 -4.02 36.78
C LEU A 94 -38.24 -4.72 36.66
N VAL A 95 -39.16 -4.45 37.59
CA VAL A 95 -40.52 -5.01 37.58
C VAL A 95 -41.28 -4.57 36.33
N ALA A 96 -41.20 -3.28 35.96
CA ALA A 96 -41.84 -2.78 34.75
C ALA A 96 -41.31 -3.45 33.48
N VAL A 97 -39.98 -3.59 33.35
CA VAL A 97 -39.36 -4.25 32.19
C VAL A 97 -39.65 -5.74 32.16
N ALA A 98 -39.65 -6.41 33.32
CA ALA A 98 -40.04 -7.82 33.45
C ALA A 98 -41.44 -8.04 32.90
N HIS A 99 -42.42 -7.28 33.39
CA HIS A 99 -43.81 -7.37 32.96
C HIS A 99 -43.96 -7.07 31.45
N GLU A 100 -43.27 -6.06 30.94
CA GLU A 100 -43.27 -5.72 29.51
C GLU A 100 -42.75 -6.90 28.65
N ILE A 101 -41.68 -7.58 29.09
CA ILE A 101 -41.12 -8.74 28.39
C ILE A 101 -42.05 -9.96 28.45
N GLU A 102 -42.59 -10.28 29.63
CA GLU A 102 -43.50 -11.42 29.82
C GLU A 102 -44.75 -11.27 28.98
N SER A 103 -45.36 -10.07 28.98
CA SER A 103 -46.57 -9.78 28.20
C SER A 103 -46.37 -9.87 26.69
N LYS A 104 -45.15 -9.59 26.19
CA LYS A 104 -44.86 -9.52 24.75
C LYS A 104 -44.37 -10.82 24.16
N TYR A 105 -43.66 -11.65 24.92
CA TYR A 105 -42.93 -12.81 24.37
C TYR A 105 -43.23 -14.16 25.03
N SER A 106 -44.09 -14.20 26.05
CA SER A 106 -44.48 -15.45 26.74
C SER A 106 -43.29 -16.24 27.30
N VAL A 107 -42.24 -15.55 27.74
CA VAL A 107 -41.07 -16.12 28.42
C VAL A 107 -41.13 -15.84 29.92
N LYS A 108 -40.32 -16.55 30.72
CA LYS A 108 -40.20 -16.27 32.17
C LYS A 108 -39.17 -15.18 32.42
N THR A 109 -39.42 -14.33 33.40
CA THR A 109 -38.42 -13.39 33.90
C THR A 109 -38.08 -13.64 35.35
N LYS A 110 -36.85 -13.28 35.73
CA LYS A 110 -36.41 -13.09 37.11
C LYS A 110 -35.74 -11.72 37.17
N TRP A 111 -35.86 -10.98 38.25
CA TRP A 111 -35.12 -9.73 38.41
C TRP A 111 -34.32 -9.76 39.71
N ILE A 112 -33.16 -9.08 39.69
CA ILE A 112 -32.26 -8.97 40.82
C ILE A 112 -31.84 -7.50 40.94
N ALA A 113 -32.12 -6.90 42.10
CA ALA A 113 -31.70 -5.54 42.39
C ALA A 113 -30.23 -5.57 42.88
N ALA A 114 -29.31 -5.00 42.10
CA ALA A 114 -27.90 -4.94 42.45
C ALA A 114 -27.25 -3.63 41.99
N ASP A 115 -26.54 -2.98 42.91
CA ASP A 115 -25.78 -1.76 42.66
C ASP A 115 -24.28 -2.01 42.60
N PHE A 116 -23.78 -2.16 41.38
CA PHE A 116 -22.37 -2.39 41.10
C PHE A 116 -21.45 -1.25 41.54
N SER A 117 -21.97 -0.06 41.84
CA SER A 117 -21.15 1.03 42.39
C SER A 117 -20.60 0.69 43.78
N ARG A 118 -21.30 -0.16 44.54
CA ARG A 118 -20.94 -0.60 45.89
C ARG A 118 -19.76 -1.60 45.93
N GLY A 119 -19.28 -2.03 44.77
CA GLY A 119 -18.09 -2.89 44.68
C GLY A 119 -18.32 -4.31 45.19
N HIS A 120 -17.40 -4.83 46.00
CA HIS A 120 -17.30 -6.26 46.32
C HIS A 120 -18.53 -6.86 47.04
N GLU A 121 -19.20 -6.07 47.89
CA GLU A 121 -20.25 -6.55 48.80
C GLU A 121 -21.49 -7.14 48.10
N ILE A 122 -21.79 -6.73 46.86
CA ILE A 122 -23.00 -7.16 46.16
C ILE A 122 -22.86 -8.56 45.51
N TYR A 123 -21.65 -9.08 45.33
CA TYR A 123 -21.44 -10.29 44.53
C TYR A 123 -21.87 -11.58 45.24
N ASP A 124 -21.87 -11.62 46.57
CA ASP A 124 -22.40 -12.76 47.30
C ASP A 124 -23.92 -12.87 47.19
N HIS A 125 -24.63 -11.73 47.20
CA HIS A 125 -26.06 -11.69 46.89
C HIS A 125 -26.33 -12.19 45.45
N LEU A 126 -25.60 -11.65 44.46
CA LEU A 126 -25.72 -12.07 43.07
C LEU A 126 -25.44 -13.58 42.89
N ARG A 127 -24.42 -14.12 43.57
CA ARG A 127 -24.10 -15.55 43.52
C ARG A 127 -25.27 -16.39 44.03
N LYS A 128 -25.83 -16.05 45.21
CA LYS A 128 -26.98 -16.76 45.79
C LYS A 128 -28.19 -16.72 44.86
N GLU A 129 -28.48 -15.57 44.28
CA GLU A 129 -29.63 -15.41 43.37
C GLU A 129 -29.47 -16.17 42.05
N LEU A 130 -28.24 -16.33 41.56
CA LEU A 130 -27.95 -17.00 40.29
C LEU A 130 -27.69 -18.51 40.44
N ASP A 131 -27.44 -19.01 41.65
CA ASP A 131 -27.08 -20.41 41.90
C ASP A 131 -28.12 -21.42 41.36
N THR A 132 -29.40 -21.06 41.46
CA THR A 132 -30.53 -21.89 40.99
C THR A 132 -30.88 -21.69 39.52
N VAL A 133 -30.25 -20.73 38.84
CA VAL A 133 -30.55 -20.41 37.44
C VAL A 133 -29.55 -21.12 36.52
N PRO A 134 -29.99 -21.95 35.57
CA PRO A 134 -29.09 -22.57 34.60
C PRO A 134 -28.70 -21.55 33.52
N VAL A 135 -27.83 -20.59 33.88
CA VAL A 135 -27.42 -19.46 33.04
C VAL A 135 -26.75 -19.94 31.76
N GLY A 136 -27.45 -19.85 30.64
CA GLY A 136 -26.92 -20.19 29.32
C GLY A 136 -26.18 -19.04 28.66
N ILE A 137 -26.67 -17.81 28.84
CA ILE A 137 -26.06 -16.60 28.28
C ILE A 137 -25.83 -15.59 29.41
N LEU A 138 -24.64 -15.01 29.51
CA LEU A 138 -24.36 -13.85 30.35
C LEU A 138 -24.06 -12.65 29.45
N VAL A 139 -24.79 -11.55 29.61
CA VAL A 139 -24.55 -10.27 28.94
C VAL A 139 -24.08 -9.26 29.98
N ASN A 140 -22.76 -9.07 30.04
CA ASN A 140 -22.11 -8.03 30.83
C ASN A 140 -22.21 -6.70 30.09
N ASN A 141 -23.35 -6.03 30.28
CA ASN A 141 -23.67 -4.74 29.66
C ASN A 141 -23.61 -3.55 30.62
N VAL A 142 -23.79 -3.78 31.94
CA VAL A 142 -23.76 -2.66 32.90
C VAL A 142 -22.48 -1.86 32.73
N GLY A 143 -22.64 -0.55 32.71
CA GLY A 143 -21.54 0.37 32.51
C GLY A 143 -21.91 1.74 33.03
N ALA A 144 -20.89 2.50 33.42
CA ALA A 144 -20.97 3.91 33.75
C ALA A 144 -19.90 4.68 32.98
N ASN A 145 -20.17 5.97 32.77
CA ASN A 145 -19.22 6.94 32.27
C ASN A 145 -19.18 8.15 33.22
N VAL A 146 -18.20 9.03 33.06
CA VAL A 146 -18.26 10.38 33.64
C VAL A 146 -19.51 11.10 33.12
N ASP A 147 -20.08 11.99 33.93
CA ASP A 147 -21.35 12.65 33.58
C ASP A 147 -21.22 13.53 32.34
N TYR A 148 -20.01 14.07 32.11
CA TYR A 148 -19.56 14.72 30.89
C TYR A 148 -18.03 14.61 30.82
N PRO A 149 -17.40 14.74 29.63
CA PRO A 149 -15.94 14.71 29.55
C PRO A 149 -15.30 15.86 30.31
N ASP A 150 -14.45 15.57 31.31
CA ASP A 150 -13.73 16.57 32.11
C ASP A 150 -12.29 16.14 32.42
N ASP A 151 -11.47 17.06 32.92
CA ASP A 151 -10.11 16.76 33.39
C ASP A 151 -10.14 15.78 34.56
N LEU A 152 -9.12 14.92 34.65
CA LEU A 152 -9.14 13.80 35.60
C LEU A 152 -9.20 14.27 37.07
N ASP A 153 -8.52 15.36 37.39
CA ASP A 153 -8.46 15.98 38.70
C ASP A 153 -9.75 16.75 39.07
N HIS A 154 -10.64 17.00 38.11
CA HIS A 154 -11.98 17.55 38.38
C HIS A 154 -13.02 16.47 38.69
N ILE A 155 -12.74 15.20 38.38
CA ILE A 155 -13.67 14.10 38.64
C ILE A 155 -13.55 13.67 40.11
N PRO A 156 -14.65 13.64 40.89
CA PRO A 156 -14.60 13.20 42.28
C PRO A 156 -14.05 11.78 42.42
N GLU A 157 -13.19 11.55 43.40
CA GLU A 157 -12.55 10.24 43.65
C GLU A 157 -13.60 9.11 43.76
N GLU A 158 -14.71 9.35 44.45
CA GLU A 158 -15.80 8.39 44.57
C GLU A 158 -16.32 7.96 43.19
N LYS A 159 -16.51 8.91 42.26
CA LYS A 159 -16.97 8.61 40.89
C LYS A 159 -15.96 7.75 40.14
N LEU A 160 -14.66 7.96 40.34
CA LEU A 160 -13.61 7.15 39.72
C LEU A 160 -13.68 5.70 40.21
N TRP A 161 -13.83 5.48 41.52
CA TRP A 161 -14.02 4.13 42.08
C TRP A 161 -15.31 3.49 41.62
N GLN A 162 -16.41 4.24 41.54
CA GLN A 162 -17.67 3.75 40.99
C GLN A 162 -17.50 3.28 39.55
N LEU A 163 -16.79 4.03 38.70
CA LEU A 163 -16.50 3.64 37.31
C LEU A 163 -15.74 2.31 37.22
N ILE A 164 -14.72 2.14 38.07
CA ILE A 164 -13.92 0.91 38.13
C ILE A 164 -14.80 -0.26 38.60
N ASN A 165 -15.52 -0.10 39.71
CA ASN A 165 -16.39 -1.15 40.26
C ASN A 165 -17.45 -1.60 39.26
N ILE A 166 -18.10 -0.64 38.59
CA ILE A 166 -19.15 -0.92 37.61
C ILE A 166 -18.58 -1.55 36.33
N ASN A 167 -17.55 -0.97 35.72
CA ASN A 167 -17.09 -1.41 34.40
C ASN A 167 -16.15 -2.63 34.49
N VAL A 168 -15.32 -2.74 35.53
CA VAL A 168 -14.29 -3.79 35.69
C VAL A 168 -14.74 -4.86 36.68
N GLY A 169 -15.22 -4.45 37.86
CA GLY A 169 -15.67 -5.37 38.89
C GLY A 169 -16.82 -6.25 38.42
N ALA A 170 -17.87 -5.64 37.84
CA ALA A 170 -19.07 -6.34 37.44
C ALA A 170 -18.80 -7.46 36.42
N VAL A 171 -18.11 -7.14 35.32
CA VAL A 171 -17.77 -8.10 34.26
C VAL A 171 -16.92 -9.25 34.78
N THR A 172 -15.96 -8.95 35.65
CA THR A 172 -15.03 -9.96 36.19
C THR A 172 -15.75 -10.93 37.12
N MET A 173 -16.50 -10.39 38.09
CA MET A 173 -17.09 -11.19 39.15
C MET A 173 -18.33 -11.96 38.70
N LEU A 174 -19.17 -11.39 37.83
CA LEU A 174 -20.30 -12.13 37.27
C LEU A 174 -19.86 -13.24 36.33
N THR A 175 -18.85 -12.99 35.51
CA THR A 175 -18.28 -14.04 34.65
C THR A 175 -17.74 -15.19 35.51
N ARG A 176 -16.92 -14.89 36.52
CA ARG A 176 -16.43 -15.89 37.48
C ARG A 176 -17.57 -16.67 38.15
N THR A 177 -18.69 -16.00 38.46
CA THR A 177 -19.84 -16.61 39.15
C THR A 177 -20.57 -17.64 38.28
N VAL A 178 -20.78 -17.36 36.99
CA VAL A 178 -21.56 -18.25 36.10
C VAL A 178 -20.71 -19.36 35.46
N LEU A 179 -19.39 -19.17 35.37
CA LEU A 179 -18.47 -20.05 34.66
C LEU A 179 -18.50 -21.52 35.12
N PRO A 180 -18.50 -21.85 36.42
CA PRO A 180 -18.55 -23.26 36.85
C PRO A 180 -19.77 -24.00 36.30
N GLY A 181 -20.93 -23.35 36.32
CA GLY A 181 -22.17 -23.91 35.79
C GLY A 181 -22.13 -24.11 34.27
N MET A 182 -21.58 -23.15 33.51
CA MET A 182 -21.40 -23.27 32.06
C MET A 182 -20.43 -24.40 31.71
N LYS A 183 -19.28 -24.48 32.40
CA LYS A 183 -18.26 -25.52 32.18
C LYS A 183 -18.81 -26.92 32.46
N LYS A 184 -19.57 -27.09 33.55
CA LYS A 184 -20.21 -28.37 33.88
C LYS A 184 -21.16 -28.86 32.78
N ARG A 185 -21.83 -27.95 32.06
CA ARG A 185 -22.74 -28.30 30.96
C ARG A 185 -22.04 -28.40 29.60
N GLY A 186 -20.78 -27.97 29.47
CA GLY A 186 -20.08 -27.90 28.19
C GLY A 186 -20.72 -26.94 27.17
N GLN A 187 -21.55 -26.01 27.64
CA GLN A 187 -22.28 -25.06 26.78
C GLN A 187 -22.54 -23.74 27.50
N GLY A 188 -22.46 -22.65 26.76
CA GLY A 188 -22.84 -21.32 27.22
C GLY A 188 -22.27 -20.22 26.34
N ALA A 189 -22.74 -18.98 26.56
CA ALA A 189 -22.20 -17.78 25.95
C ALA A 189 -21.97 -16.66 26.97
N ILE A 190 -20.87 -15.94 26.85
CA ILE A 190 -20.56 -14.72 27.59
C ILE A 190 -20.39 -13.60 26.58
N VAL A 191 -21.16 -12.52 26.74
CA VAL A 191 -21.13 -11.32 25.90
C VAL A 191 -20.67 -10.16 26.77
N ASN A 192 -19.53 -9.58 26.43
CA ASN A 192 -18.99 -8.43 27.14
C ASN A 192 -19.14 -7.17 26.27
N ILE A 193 -19.90 -6.18 26.76
CA ILE A 193 -20.10 -4.91 26.08
C ILE A 193 -18.98 -3.93 26.48
N SER A 194 -18.02 -3.79 25.58
CA SER A 194 -16.94 -2.83 25.66
C SER A 194 -17.35 -1.48 25.03
N SER A 195 -16.48 -0.88 24.21
CA SER A 195 -16.66 0.39 23.52
C SER A 195 -15.56 0.54 22.46
N GLY A 196 -15.80 1.30 21.41
CA GLY A 196 -14.73 1.73 20.48
C GLY A 196 -13.62 2.56 21.15
N SER A 197 -13.83 3.06 22.37
CA SER A 197 -12.79 3.68 23.20
C SER A 197 -11.72 2.70 23.69
N GLU A 198 -11.95 1.39 23.61
CA GLU A 198 -10.95 0.38 23.98
C GLU A 198 -9.69 0.43 23.08
N LEU A 199 -9.79 1.06 21.90
CA LEU A 199 -8.73 1.09 20.91
C LEU A 199 -7.67 2.18 21.17
N GLN A 200 -7.96 3.22 21.97
CA GLN A 200 -7.03 4.34 22.20
C GLN A 200 -7.15 4.93 23.61
N PRO A 201 -6.08 5.58 24.08
CA PRO A 201 -6.20 6.60 25.12
C PRO A 201 -7.22 7.68 24.71
N LEU A 202 -8.08 8.07 25.64
CA LEU A 202 -9.13 9.05 25.39
C LEU A 202 -9.07 10.19 26.43
N PRO A 203 -8.44 11.34 26.10
CA PRO A 203 -8.38 12.49 26.99
C PRO A 203 -9.78 12.92 27.43
N TYR A 204 -9.92 13.35 28.69
CA TYR A 204 -11.18 13.76 29.33
C TYR A 204 -12.21 12.65 29.63
N MET A 205 -11.91 11.41 29.21
CA MET A 205 -12.66 10.20 29.54
C MET A 205 -11.67 9.06 29.87
N THR A 206 -10.62 9.40 30.61
CA THR A 206 -9.42 8.57 30.81
C THR A 206 -9.75 7.23 31.47
N VAL A 207 -10.41 7.26 32.65
CA VAL A 207 -10.80 6.04 33.38
C VAL A 207 -11.80 5.22 32.59
N TYR A 208 -12.76 5.85 31.91
CA TYR A 208 -13.71 5.14 31.07
C TYR A 208 -12.99 4.32 29.97
N ALA A 209 -12.15 4.96 29.16
CA ALA A 209 -11.40 4.27 28.11
C ALA A 209 -10.50 3.16 28.67
N ALA A 210 -9.82 3.40 29.80
CA ALA A 210 -9.00 2.39 30.47
C ALA A 210 -9.82 1.16 30.90
N THR A 211 -11.01 1.36 31.48
CA THR A 211 -11.90 0.26 31.87
C THR A 211 -12.43 -0.54 30.66
N LYS A 212 -12.61 0.11 29.50
CA LYS A 212 -13.01 -0.56 28.26
C LYS A 212 -11.86 -1.33 27.62
N ALA A 213 -10.63 -0.80 27.68
CA ALA A 213 -9.42 -1.55 27.32
C ALA A 213 -9.20 -2.79 28.22
N TYR A 214 -9.54 -2.71 29.51
CA TYR A 214 -9.57 -3.90 30.39
C TYR A 214 -10.55 -4.95 29.87
N ILE A 215 -11.80 -4.56 29.57
CA ILE A 215 -12.83 -5.48 29.07
C ILE A 215 -12.37 -6.15 27.77
N HIS A 216 -11.77 -5.40 26.85
CA HIS A 216 -11.20 -5.95 25.61
C HIS A 216 -10.23 -7.09 25.91
N ASN A 217 -9.17 -6.82 26.67
CA ASN A 217 -8.13 -7.80 26.97
C ASN A 217 -8.66 -8.98 27.79
N PHE A 218 -9.50 -8.71 28.79
CA PHE A 218 -10.17 -9.74 29.60
C PHE A 218 -10.99 -10.70 28.71
N THR A 219 -11.72 -10.17 27.74
CA THR A 219 -12.56 -10.96 26.86
C THR A 219 -11.72 -11.81 25.90
N LEU A 220 -10.66 -11.26 25.32
CA LEU A 220 -9.80 -12.00 24.40
C LEU A 220 -9.03 -13.13 25.08
N ALA A 221 -8.56 -12.92 26.32
CA ALA A 221 -7.94 -13.98 27.10
C ALA A 221 -8.95 -15.11 27.38
N MET A 222 -10.15 -14.77 27.86
CA MET A 222 -11.20 -15.75 28.12
C MET A 222 -11.64 -16.52 26.87
N GLN A 223 -11.63 -15.91 25.68
CA GLN A 223 -11.92 -16.62 24.45
C GLN A 223 -11.02 -17.84 24.25
N HIS A 224 -9.76 -17.74 24.65
CA HIS A 224 -8.81 -18.84 24.55
C HIS A 224 -8.97 -19.84 25.70
N GLU A 225 -9.15 -19.37 26.93
CA GLU A 225 -9.33 -20.22 28.12
C GLU A 225 -10.62 -21.05 28.10
N LEU A 226 -11.67 -20.54 27.44
CA LEU A 226 -13.02 -21.12 27.48
C LEU A 226 -13.36 -21.98 26.25
N GLU A 227 -12.56 -21.90 25.18
CA GLU A 227 -12.74 -22.67 23.95
C GLU A 227 -12.78 -24.19 24.18
N PRO A 228 -11.88 -24.80 25.01
CA PRO A 228 -11.93 -26.23 25.30
C PRO A 228 -13.20 -26.70 26.02
N PHE A 229 -13.93 -25.78 26.66
CA PHE A 229 -15.14 -26.08 27.43
C PHE A 229 -16.44 -25.88 26.62
N GLY A 230 -16.34 -25.58 25.32
CA GLY A 230 -17.51 -25.33 24.48
C GLY A 230 -18.25 -24.02 24.81
N ILE A 231 -17.61 -23.09 25.53
CA ILE A 231 -18.21 -21.82 25.95
C ILE A 231 -17.81 -20.73 24.96
N THR A 232 -18.80 -20.08 24.36
CA THR A 232 -18.58 -18.93 23.48
C THR A 232 -18.31 -17.68 24.31
N CYS A 233 -17.23 -16.95 24.01
CA CYS A 233 -17.00 -15.63 24.58
C CYS A 233 -16.94 -14.57 23.46
N GLN A 234 -17.80 -13.55 23.54
CA GLN A 234 -17.94 -12.51 22.52
C GLN A 234 -17.62 -11.13 23.09
N LEU A 235 -16.74 -10.41 22.39
CA LEU A 235 -16.51 -8.99 22.60
C LEU A 235 -17.43 -8.18 21.67
N VAL A 236 -18.16 -7.23 22.25
CA VAL A 236 -18.96 -6.27 21.50
C VAL A 236 -18.42 -4.86 21.77
N SER A 237 -18.02 -4.13 20.72
CA SER A 237 -17.39 -2.81 20.83
C SER A 237 -18.24 -1.72 20.15
N PRO A 238 -19.30 -1.23 20.83
CA PRO A 238 -20.15 -0.17 20.30
C PRO A 238 -19.38 1.15 20.09
N MET A 239 -19.73 1.87 19.03
CA MET A 239 -19.55 3.32 18.95
C MET A 239 -20.74 4.02 19.64
N PHE A 240 -20.96 5.31 19.39
CA PHE A 240 -22.06 6.03 19.99
C PHE A 240 -23.43 5.42 19.62
N VAL A 241 -24.26 5.20 20.63
CA VAL A 241 -25.65 4.75 20.51
C VAL A 241 -26.51 5.76 21.28
N THR A 242 -27.69 6.10 20.76
CA THR A 242 -28.58 7.04 21.47
C THR A 242 -29.12 6.38 22.74
N THR A 243 -28.54 6.77 23.87
CA THR A 243 -28.85 6.26 25.21
C THR A 243 -28.62 7.35 26.23
N LYS A 244 -29.24 7.22 27.41
CA LYS A 244 -29.08 8.22 28.49
C LYS A 244 -27.65 8.41 28.98
N MET A 245 -26.77 7.43 28.75
CA MET A 245 -25.34 7.55 29.07
C MET A 245 -24.65 8.67 28.27
N ASN A 246 -25.19 9.01 27.09
CA ASN A 246 -24.63 10.02 26.19
C ASN A 246 -25.40 11.35 26.22
N ASN A 247 -26.25 11.57 27.23
CA ASN A 247 -27.08 12.78 27.35
C ASN A 247 -26.27 14.08 27.48
N PHE A 248 -24.96 14.02 27.72
CA PHE A 248 -24.10 15.21 27.75
C PHE A 248 -23.94 15.90 26.38
N SER A 249 -24.26 15.22 25.27
CA SER A 249 -24.16 15.78 23.91
C SER A 249 -25.49 15.68 23.18
N THR A 250 -26.03 16.83 22.75
CA THR A 250 -27.20 16.88 21.88
C THR A 250 -26.92 16.26 20.52
N THR A 251 -25.71 16.44 19.98
CA THR A 251 -25.32 15.86 18.69
C THR A 251 -25.36 14.33 18.70
N ILE A 252 -24.95 13.69 19.80
CA ILE A 252 -25.10 12.24 19.93
C ILE A 252 -26.58 11.86 20.04
N MET A 253 -27.36 12.62 20.80
CA MET A 253 -28.78 12.30 21.05
C MET A 253 -29.70 12.54 19.84
N GLU A 254 -29.34 13.43 18.91
CA GLU A 254 -30.00 13.60 17.61
C GLU A 254 -29.90 12.32 16.74
N GLY A 255 -28.86 11.51 16.97
CA GLY A 255 -28.61 10.28 16.23
C GLY A 255 -28.09 10.55 14.81
N GLY A 256 -28.16 9.53 13.96
CA GLY A 256 -27.77 9.64 12.56
C GLY A 256 -27.37 8.30 11.95
N LEU A 257 -26.82 8.32 10.74
CA LEU A 257 -26.39 7.10 10.03
C LEU A 257 -25.37 6.26 10.83
N PHE A 258 -24.49 6.95 11.57
CA PHE A 258 -23.43 6.34 12.38
C PHE A 258 -23.77 6.26 13.87
N ILE A 259 -24.97 6.67 14.28
CA ILE A 259 -25.41 6.68 15.68
C ILE A 259 -26.83 6.10 15.73
N PRO A 260 -26.96 4.76 15.77
CA PRO A 260 -28.26 4.10 15.82
C PRO A 260 -28.92 4.29 17.19
N ASN A 261 -30.23 4.06 17.25
CA ASN A 261 -30.92 3.93 18.53
C ASN A 261 -30.65 2.57 19.18
N ALA A 262 -30.91 2.47 20.49
CA ALA A 262 -30.61 1.27 21.26
C ALA A 262 -31.35 0.01 20.77
N GLU A 263 -32.60 0.14 20.30
CA GLU A 263 -33.39 -0.99 19.81
C GLU A 263 -32.79 -1.58 18.54
N MET A 264 -32.52 -0.72 17.56
CA MET A 264 -31.89 -1.10 16.31
C MET A 264 -30.50 -1.68 16.58
N TYR A 265 -29.70 -1.03 17.41
CA TYR A 265 -28.38 -1.53 17.80
C TYR A 265 -28.45 -2.94 18.40
N ALA A 266 -29.31 -3.16 19.40
CA ALA A 266 -29.43 -4.46 20.06
C ALA A 266 -29.93 -5.57 19.12
N LYS A 267 -30.81 -5.26 18.18
CA LYS A 267 -31.29 -6.22 17.16
C LYS A 267 -30.15 -6.79 16.34
N PHE A 268 -29.25 -5.93 15.83
CA PHE A 268 -28.07 -6.38 15.08
C PHE A 268 -27.03 -7.02 15.99
N ALA A 269 -26.77 -6.45 17.18
CA ALA A 269 -25.77 -6.98 18.09
C ALA A 269 -26.09 -8.42 18.51
N THR A 270 -27.34 -8.69 18.93
CA THR A 270 -27.80 -10.03 19.29
C THR A 270 -27.81 -11.00 18.12
N PHE A 271 -27.96 -10.52 16.87
CA PHE A 271 -27.87 -11.37 15.68
C PHE A 271 -26.46 -11.92 15.44
N THR A 272 -25.43 -11.21 15.91
CA THR A 272 -24.04 -11.66 15.80
C THR A 272 -23.64 -12.67 16.87
N LEU A 273 -24.47 -12.89 17.90
CA LEU A 273 -24.17 -13.76 19.03
C LEU A 273 -23.90 -15.21 18.57
N GLY A 274 -22.70 -15.70 18.88
CA GLY A 274 -22.27 -17.04 18.49
C GLY A 274 -21.94 -17.20 17.01
N LYS A 275 -21.87 -16.10 16.24
CA LYS A 275 -21.39 -16.09 14.84
C LYS A 275 -20.00 -15.50 14.73
N THR A 276 -19.69 -14.52 15.57
CA THR A 276 -18.36 -13.89 15.62
C THR A 276 -17.85 -13.80 17.06
N LYS A 277 -16.53 -13.97 17.24
CA LYS A 277 -15.87 -13.75 18.54
C LYS A 277 -15.75 -12.24 18.88
N GLN A 278 -15.68 -11.37 17.87
CA GLN A 278 -15.58 -9.93 18.02
C GLN A 278 -16.54 -9.23 17.04
N THR A 279 -17.17 -8.13 17.46
CA THR A 279 -18.11 -7.37 16.65
C THR A 279 -18.29 -5.97 17.21
N THR A 280 -18.67 -5.00 16.38
CA THR A 280 -19.10 -3.67 16.84
C THR A 280 -20.60 -3.61 17.15
N GLY A 281 -21.33 -4.70 16.87
CA GLY A 281 -22.76 -4.87 17.08
C GLY A 281 -23.65 -4.19 16.03
N TYR A 282 -23.11 -3.31 15.19
CA TYR A 282 -23.87 -2.61 14.14
C TYR A 282 -22.97 -2.28 12.94
N TRP A 283 -23.51 -2.39 11.72
CA TRP A 283 -22.70 -2.36 10.50
C TRP A 283 -21.94 -1.03 10.30
N SER A 284 -22.58 0.12 10.59
CA SER A 284 -21.93 1.43 10.42
C SER A 284 -20.85 1.67 11.47
N HIS A 285 -21.00 1.11 12.67
CA HIS A 285 -19.93 1.06 13.68
C HIS A 285 -18.75 0.21 13.20
N GLY A 286 -19.00 -0.85 12.42
CA GLY A 286 -17.95 -1.65 11.79
C GLY A 286 -17.07 -0.83 10.86
N ILE A 287 -17.67 0.06 10.06
CA ILE A 287 -16.94 1.01 9.20
C ILE A 287 -16.12 1.98 10.05
N GLN A 288 -16.71 2.59 11.07
CA GLN A 288 -16.01 3.51 11.97
C GLN A 288 -14.82 2.84 12.67
N TYR A 289 -15.03 1.64 13.21
CA TYR A 289 -14.00 0.85 13.88
C TYR A 289 -12.87 0.47 12.94
N GLY A 290 -13.20 0.11 11.69
CA GLY A 290 -12.22 -0.16 10.64
C GLY A 290 -11.37 1.06 10.29
N VAL A 291 -12.00 2.22 10.09
CA VAL A 291 -11.29 3.49 9.87
C VAL A 291 -10.39 3.82 11.05
N MET A 292 -10.86 3.64 12.29
CA MET A 292 -10.06 3.87 13.48
C MET A 292 -8.82 2.97 13.52
N LYS A 293 -8.93 1.69 13.17
CA LYS A 293 -7.77 0.79 13.15
C LYS A 293 -6.68 1.19 12.14
N LEU A 294 -7.03 1.88 11.06
CA LEU A 294 -6.07 2.35 10.06
C LEU A 294 -5.30 3.61 10.50
N VAL A 295 -5.83 4.34 11.49
CA VAL A 295 -5.25 5.61 11.94
C VAL A 295 -4.30 5.34 13.12
N PRO A 296 -3.05 5.86 13.09
CA PRO A 296 -2.11 5.76 14.21
C PRO A 296 -2.71 6.22 15.55
N GLU A 297 -2.33 5.56 16.64
CA GLU A 297 -2.91 5.81 17.97
C GLU A 297 -2.76 7.26 18.44
N TRP A 298 -1.59 7.88 18.21
CA TRP A 298 -1.36 9.27 18.61
C TRP A 298 -2.32 10.24 17.90
N ILE A 299 -2.64 10.00 16.63
CA ILE A 299 -3.62 10.80 15.87
C ILE A 299 -5.02 10.60 16.47
N ARG A 300 -5.42 9.34 16.71
CA ARG A 300 -6.71 9.02 17.33
C ARG A 300 -6.87 9.65 18.71
N THR A 301 -5.80 9.67 19.50
CA THR A 301 -5.78 10.29 20.83
C THR A 301 -6.00 11.80 20.74
N VAL A 302 -5.34 12.48 19.80
CA VAL A 302 -5.52 13.93 19.56
C VAL A 302 -6.94 14.23 19.09
N ILE A 303 -7.45 13.48 18.10
CA ILE A 303 -8.84 13.64 17.59
C ILE A 303 -9.86 13.40 18.71
N GLY A 304 -9.68 12.33 19.49
CA GLY A 304 -10.53 12.01 20.63
C GLY A 304 -10.54 13.11 21.70
N GLY A 305 -9.37 13.71 21.97
CA GLY A 305 -9.26 14.86 22.86
C GLY A 305 -10.01 16.10 22.36
N ILE A 306 -9.88 16.43 21.06
CA ILE A 306 -10.61 17.54 20.43
C ILE A 306 -12.13 17.29 20.50
N MET A 307 -12.56 16.09 20.15
CA MET A 307 -13.97 15.68 20.18
C MET A 307 -14.55 15.78 21.61
N ASN A 308 -13.83 15.31 22.62
CA ASN A 308 -14.31 15.37 24.00
C ASN A 308 -14.34 16.80 24.56
N LYS A 309 -13.43 17.70 24.13
CA LYS A 309 -13.56 19.14 24.46
C LYS A 309 -14.83 19.73 23.87
N GLN A 310 -15.18 19.34 22.65
CA GLN A 310 -16.41 19.80 22.01
C GLN A 310 -17.65 19.29 22.76
N PHE A 311 -17.68 18.02 23.18
CA PHE A 311 -18.75 17.50 24.01
C PHE A 311 -18.85 18.19 25.37
N ARG A 312 -17.72 18.53 26.00
CA ARG A 312 -17.70 19.33 27.23
C ARG A 312 -18.34 20.69 26.99
N LYS A 313 -18.03 21.35 25.87
CA LYS A 313 -18.63 22.64 25.50
C LYS A 313 -20.13 22.54 25.30
N GLU A 314 -20.60 21.53 24.56
CA GLU A 314 -22.04 21.26 24.35
C GLU A 314 -22.77 21.04 25.68
N TYR A 315 -22.15 20.32 26.62
CA TYR A 315 -22.72 20.11 27.95
C TYR A 315 -22.94 21.43 28.70
N TYR A 316 -21.92 22.31 28.73
CA TYR A 316 -22.06 23.61 29.38
C TYR A 316 -23.06 24.54 28.68
N GLU A 317 -23.18 24.47 27.36
CA GLU A 317 -24.21 25.20 26.61
C GLU A 317 -25.62 24.71 26.98
N GLN A 318 -25.83 23.39 27.10
CA GLN A 318 -27.10 22.81 27.54
C GLN A 318 -27.46 23.22 28.97
N GLN A 319 -26.50 23.24 29.89
CA GLN A 319 -26.68 23.72 31.26
C GLN A 319 -27.17 25.18 31.27
N LYS A 320 -26.49 26.07 30.54
CA LYS A 320 -26.88 27.49 30.43
C LYS A 320 -28.28 27.66 29.84
N LEU A 321 -28.63 26.90 28.79
CA LEU A 321 -29.95 26.91 28.19
C LEU A 321 -31.02 26.42 29.18
N SER A 322 -30.74 25.35 29.93
CA SER A 322 -31.64 24.84 30.96
C SER A 322 -31.85 25.84 32.09
N GLU A 323 -30.80 26.48 32.59
CA GLU A 323 -30.89 27.54 33.60
C GLU A 323 -31.68 28.74 33.09
N THR A 324 -31.41 29.19 31.86
CA THR A 324 -32.14 30.31 31.22
C THR A 324 -33.61 29.96 31.00
N ALA A 325 -33.91 28.74 30.55
CA ALA A 325 -35.28 28.26 30.41
C ALA A 325 -35.98 28.17 31.76
N THR A 326 -35.31 27.71 32.82
CA THR A 326 -35.87 27.62 34.17
C THR A 326 -36.10 29.01 34.77
N LEU A 327 -35.19 29.96 34.52
CA LEU A 327 -35.32 31.36 34.91
C LEU A 327 -36.50 32.02 34.18
N ASN A 328 -36.59 31.83 32.85
CA ASN A 328 -37.68 32.33 32.02
C ASN A 328 -39.02 31.69 32.39
N MET A 329 -39.05 30.40 32.74
CA MET A 329 -40.26 29.69 33.17
C MET A 329 -40.72 30.12 34.57
N LYS A 330 -39.80 30.57 35.43
CA LYS A 330 -40.13 31.24 36.70
C LYS A 330 -40.60 32.69 36.51
N LEU A 331 -40.11 33.39 35.48
CA LEU A 331 -40.45 34.79 35.20
C LEU A 331 -41.73 34.97 34.36
N LEU A 332 -42.13 33.98 33.56
CA LEU A 332 -43.23 34.10 32.60
C LEU A 332 -44.11 32.85 32.63
N SER A 333 -45.07 32.78 33.57
CA SER A 333 -46.19 31.85 33.50
C SER A 333 -47.32 32.34 32.57
N PHE A 334 -46.97 32.86 31.39
CA PHE A 334 -47.95 33.22 30.37
C PHE A 334 -47.53 32.69 29.00
N TYR A 335 -48.28 31.69 28.55
CA TYR A 335 -48.44 31.21 27.17
C TYR A 335 -47.20 31.26 26.25
N SER A 336 -46.43 30.19 26.21
CA SER A 336 -45.53 29.90 25.09
C SER A 336 -46.20 28.91 24.13
N LYS A 337 -46.70 29.39 22.98
CA LYS A 337 -47.01 28.49 21.87
C LYS A 337 -45.71 28.08 21.18
N PRO A 338 -45.44 26.77 20.98
CA PRO A 338 -44.24 26.33 20.30
C PRO A 338 -44.31 26.66 18.80
N VAL A 339 -43.25 27.28 18.26
CA VAL A 339 -43.04 27.48 16.82
C VAL A 339 -42.05 26.43 16.34
N TYR A 340 -42.34 25.82 15.19
CA TYR A 340 -41.54 24.74 14.60
C TYR A 340 -40.83 25.26 13.35
N ILE A 341 -39.49 25.16 13.30
CA ILE A 341 -38.69 25.54 12.13
C ILE A 341 -38.54 24.30 11.23
N LYS A 342 -39.15 24.34 10.03
CA LYS A 342 -39.07 23.25 9.05
C LYS A 342 -37.97 23.56 8.03
N TYR A 343 -36.83 22.87 8.13
CA TYR A 343 -35.81 22.92 7.08
C TYR A 343 -36.30 22.18 5.83
N ARG A 344 -36.61 22.91 4.76
CA ARG A 344 -36.99 22.33 3.48
C ARG A 344 -35.73 22.18 2.63
N ASN A 345 -35.06 21.03 2.73
CA ASN A 345 -34.01 20.65 1.77
C ASN A 345 -34.66 20.39 0.41
N GLN A 346 -34.86 21.42 -0.40
CA GLN A 346 -35.11 21.23 -1.83
C GLN A 346 -33.77 20.98 -2.52
N LEU A 347 -33.63 19.78 -3.09
CA LEU A 347 -32.47 19.32 -3.86
C LEU A 347 -32.09 20.24 -5.04
N CYS A 348 -32.97 21.14 -5.47
CA CYS A 348 -32.73 22.13 -6.53
C CYS A 348 -32.44 23.55 -6.00
N SER A 349 -31.69 23.68 -4.91
CA SER A 349 -31.10 24.97 -4.56
C SER A 349 -29.99 25.31 -5.57
N THR A 350 -29.89 26.56 -6.01
CA THR A 350 -28.73 27.12 -6.74
C THR A 350 -27.40 26.70 -6.11
N THR A 351 -27.41 26.48 -4.80
CA THR A 351 -26.29 25.95 -4.02
C THR A 351 -25.85 24.54 -4.44
N THR A 352 -26.78 23.62 -4.71
CA THR A 352 -26.44 22.27 -5.19
C THR A 352 -25.77 22.35 -6.56
N PHE A 353 -26.27 23.23 -7.43
CA PHE A 353 -25.68 23.47 -8.74
C PHE A 353 -24.24 24.01 -8.60
N VAL A 354 -24.04 25.05 -7.78
CA VAL A 354 -22.71 25.64 -7.54
C VAL A 354 -21.71 24.61 -6.99
N VAL A 355 -22.12 23.74 -6.05
CA VAL A 355 -21.25 22.69 -5.52
C VAL A 355 -20.91 21.65 -6.59
N CYS A 356 -21.89 21.22 -7.39
CA CYS A 356 -21.65 20.30 -8.49
C CYS A 356 -20.72 20.92 -9.54
N THR A 357 -20.91 22.19 -9.90
CA THR A 357 -20.06 22.91 -10.86
C THR A 357 -18.63 23.09 -10.33
N LEU A 358 -18.45 23.48 -9.07
CA LEU A 358 -17.14 23.61 -8.44
C LEU A 358 -16.42 22.26 -8.34
N THR A 359 -17.15 21.19 -8.03
CA THR A 359 -16.58 19.84 -7.98
C THR A 359 -16.17 19.38 -9.38
N LEU A 360 -17.01 19.57 -10.41
CA LEU A 360 -16.66 19.27 -11.80
C LEU A 360 -15.47 20.11 -12.28
N ALA A 361 -15.41 21.39 -11.91
CA ALA A 361 -14.29 22.27 -12.22
C ALA A 361 -12.99 21.82 -11.52
N ALA A 362 -13.07 21.29 -10.30
CA ALA A 362 -11.91 20.77 -9.56
C ALA A 362 -11.24 19.57 -10.27
N PHE A 363 -11.99 18.81 -11.08
CA PHE A 363 -11.45 17.75 -11.94
C PHE A 363 -11.03 18.27 -13.33
N ALA A 364 -11.81 19.18 -13.92
CA ALA A 364 -11.57 19.68 -15.28
C ALA A 364 -10.42 20.69 -15.38
N VAL A 365 -10.28 21.61 -14.41
CA VAL A 365 -9.27 22.67 -14.44
C VAL A 365 -7.84 22.12 -14.37
N PRO A 366 -7.48 21.19 -13.48
CA PRO A 366 -6.16 20.56 -13.49
C PRO A 366 -5.87 19.80 -14.79
N TYR A 367 -6.88 19.15 -15.38
CA TYR A 367 -6.75 18.48 -16.67
C TYR A 367 -6.47 19.47 -17.81
N TYR A 368 -7.18 20.60 -17.86
CA TYR A 368 -6.94 21.66 -18.85
C TYR A 368 -5.62 22.42 -18.63
N LEU A 369 -5.21 22.62 -17.38
CA LEU A 369 -3.88 23.18 -17.06
C LEU A 369 -2.76 22.26 -17.52
N LEU A 370 -2.89 20.94 -17.31
CA LEU A 370 -1.91 19.98 -17.81
C LEU A 370 -1.94 19.82 -19.33
N SER A 371 -3.11 19.95 -19.97
CA SER A 371 -3.23 19.86 -21.43
C SER A 371 -2.80 21.12 -22.17
N SER A 372 -2.78 22.28 -21.49
CA SER A 372 -2.29 23.56 -22.02
C SER A 372 -0.77 23.73 -21.88
N ILE A 373 -0.12 22.93 -21.02
CA ILE A 373 1.34 22.76 -21.05
C ILE A 373 1.67 22.07 -22.37
N LYS A 374 2.40 22.77 -23.26
CA LYS A 374 2.80 22.27 -24.59
C LYS A 374 3.28 20.82 -24.50
N SER A 375 2.63 19.94 -25.26
CA SER A 375 2.83 18.48 -25.27
C SER A 375 4.28 18.02 -25.41
N GLY A 376 5.17 18.86 -25.98
CA GLY A 376 6.59 18.55 -26.15
C GLY A 376 7.52 18.87 -24.97
N VAL A 377 7.10 19.64 -23.96
CA VAL A 377 8.04 20.13 -22.91
C VAL A 377 8.13 19.17 -21.70
N LEU A 378 7.06 18.46 -21.36
CA LEU A 378 7.01 17.57 -20.18
C LEU A 378 6.84 16.08 -20.52
N TRP A 379 6.21 15.74 -21.66
CA TRP A 379 5.75 14.36 -21.93
C TRP A 379 6.52 13.63 -23.04
N ASP A 380 7.30 14.36 -23.84
CA ASP A 380 7.89 13.86 -25.08
C ASP A 380 9.25 14.48 -25.43
N GLN A 381 10.08 14.83 -24.42
CA GLN A 381 11.48 15.10 -24.74
C GLN A 381 12.13 13.81 -25.25
N GLN A 382 12.33 13.73 -26.57
CA GLN A 382 13.38 12.92 -27.18
C GLN A 382 14.69 13.40 -26.57
N ARG A 383 15.09 12.79 -25.46
CA ARG A 383 16.36 13.12 -24.85
C ARG A 383 17.41 12.39 -25.67
N LEU A 384 18.23 13.13 -26.40
CA LEU A 384 19.56 12.63 -26.78
C LEU A 384 20.27 12.31 -25.48
N VAL A 385 20.49 11.03 -25.22
CA VAL A 385 21.23 10.62 -24.05
C VAL A 385 22.61 10.21 -24.50
N TYR A 386 23.57 11.01 -24.04
CA TYR A 386 24.99 10.75 -24.19
C TYR A 386 25.33 9.69 -23.16
N GLU A 387 25.40 8.42 -23.60
CA GLU A 387 25.74 7.29 -22.74
C GLU A 387 26.98 6.61 -23.28
N GLN A 388 27.97 6.42 -22.41
CA GLN A 388 29.13 5.60 -22.73
C GLN A 388 28.74 4.11 -22.66
N PRO A 389 29.05 3.31 -23.70
CA PRO A 389 28.84 1.88 -23.66
C PRO A 389 29.89 1.20 -22.77
N LYS A 390 29.43 0.38 -21.83
CA LYS A 390 30.26 -0.57 -21.08
C LYS A 390 30.51 -1.79 -21.97
N THR A 391 31.70 -1.91 -22.55
CA THR A 391 32.03 -3.05 -23.40
C THR A 391 32.33 -4.30 -22.56
N LYS A 392 31.90 -5.47 -23.05
CA LYS A 392 32.31 -6.78 -22.51
C LYS A 392 33.14 -7.50 -23.56
N PHE A 393 34.29 -8.04 -23.17
CA PHE A 393 35.31 -8.58 -24.09
C PHE A 393 35.02 -10.01 -24.58
N LEU A 394 33.80 -10.27 -25.03
CA LEU A 394 33.53 -11.40 -25.90
C LEU A 394 33.78 -10.90 -27.33
N TYR A 395 34.98 -11.11 -27.85
CA TYR A 395 35.35 -10.64 -29.18
C TYR A 395 35.69 -11.78 -30.13
N SER A 396 35.47 -11.52 -31.41
CA SER A 396 36.02 -12.34 -32.51
C SER A 396 36.61 -11.44 -33.55
N TYR A 397 37.58 -11.98 -34.28
CA TYR A 397 38.34 -11.22 -35.26
C TYR A 397 38.60 -12.04 -36.51
N LEU A 398 38.78 -11.32 -37.61
CA LEU A 398 39.25 -11.85 -38.88
C LEU A 398 40.22 -10.84 -39.47
N PHE A 399 41.45 -11.28 -39.70
CA PHE A 399 42.53 -10.50 -40.29
C PHE A 399 43.00 -11.21 -41.56
N LEU A 400 43.24 -10.43 -42.61
CA LEU A 400 43.75 -10.90 -43.88
C LEU A 400 44.78 -9.89 -44.39
N ALA A 401 45.97 -10.34 -44.72
CA ALA A 401 47.02 -9.52 -45.32
C ALA A 401 47.50 -10.17 -46.61
N GLU A 402 47.60 -9.39 -47.68
CA GLU A 402 48.22 -9.82 -48.92
C GLU A 402 49.65 -9.26 -48.97
N LEU A 403 50.61 -10.14 -49.19
CA LEU A 403 52.02 -9.80 -49.31
C LEU A 403 52.56 -10.18 -50.69
N GLU A 404 53.30 -9.25 -51.29
CA GLU A 404 54.06 -9.47 -52.51
C GLU A 404 55.40 -10.12 -52.14
N GLU A 405 55.65 -11.32 -52.66
CA GLU A 405 56.92 -12.00 -52.47
C GLU A 405 57.97 -11.58 -53.50
N PRO A 406 59.27 -11.54 -53.15
CA PRO A 406 60.33 -11.20 -54.11
C PRO A 406 60.55 -12.27 -55.19
N SER A 407 60.25 -13.54 -54.88
CA SER A 407 60.60 -14.72 -55.69
C SER A 407 59.45 -15.31 -56.51
N GLU A 408 58.20 -15.04 -56.16
CA GLU A 408 57.01 -15.57 -56.84
C GLU A 408 56.19 -14.46 -57.52
N ARG A 409 55.52 -14.77 -58.64
CA ARG A 409 54.61 -13.84 -59.31
C ARG A 409 53.22 -13.77 -58.66
N SER A 410 52.88 -14.73 -57.80
CA SER A 410 51.61 -14.80 -57.07
C SER A 410 51.75 -14.14 -55.70
N PRO A 411 50.78 -13.33 -55.27
CA PRO A 411 50.76 -12.79 -53.93
C PRO A 411 50.53 -13.90 -52.89
N SER A 412 51.22 -13.81 -51.76
CA SER A 412 50.99 -14.66 -50.59
C SER A 412 49.93 -14.03 -49.70
N VAL A 413 49.05 -14.83 -49.11
CA VAL A 413 47.97 -14.33 -48.23
C VAL A 413 48.15 -14.91 -46.84
N VAL A 414 48.23 -14.04 -45.84
CA VAL A 414 48.24 -14.39 -44.43
C VAL A 414 46.86 -14.13 -43.85
N THR A 415 46.20 -15.16 -43.35
CA THR A 415 44.88 -15.07 -42.72
C THR A 415 44.96 -15.48 -41.25
N CYS A 416 44.27 -14.73 -40.39
CA CYS A 416 44.14 -15.05 -38.97
C CYS A 416 42.71 -14.81 -38.52
N SER A 417 42.06 -15.85 -38.02
CA SER A 417 40.64 -15.77 -37.68
C SER A 417 40.35 -16.55 -36.41
N SER A 418 39.50 -15.97 -35.56
CA SER A 418 38.89 -16.68 -34.44
C SER A 418 37.64 -17.47 -34.85
N PHE A 419 37.23 -17.41 -36.13
CA PHE A 419 36.06 -18.14 -36.64
C PHE A 419 36.46 -19.53 -37.14
N GLU A 420 35.99 -20.57 -36.45
CA GLU A 420 36.26 -21.96 -36.80
C GLU A 420 35.78 -22.33 -38.22
N SER A 421 34.61 -21.82 -38.63
CA SER A 421 34.06 -22.05 -39.98
C SER A 421 34.86 -21.36 -41.09
N TYR A 422 35.56 -20.26 -40.82
CA TYR A 422 36.45 -19.64 -41.79
C TYR A 422 37.75 -20.44 -41.94
N ASN A 423 38.30 -20.91 -40.82
CA ASN A 423 39.53 -21.68 -40.78
C ASN A 423 39.38 -23.02 -41.51
N SER A 424 38.22 -23.67 -41.42
CA SER A 424 37.94 -24.91 -42.14
C SER A 424 37.76 -24.70 -43.64
N LEU A 425 37.18 -23.57 -44.07
CA LEU A 425 36.95 -23.27 -45.49
C LEU A 425 38.20 -22.83 -46.25
N THR A 426 39.20 -22.28 -45.56
CA THR A 426 40.40 -21.72 -46.19
C THR A 426 41.61 -22.65 -46.16
N GLU A 427 41.58 -23.73 -45.35
CA GLU A 427 42.70 -24.67 -45.12
C GLU A 427 44.04 -23.99 -44.73
N LEU A 428 44.02 -22.69 -44.47
CA LEU A 428 45.17 -21.83 -44.17
C LEU A 428 45.15 -21.51 -42.68
N LEU A 429 45.92 -22.28 -41.90
CA LEU A 429 46.17 -22.01 -40.49
C LEU A 429 47.55 -21.37 -40.34
N HIS A 430 47.66 -20.08 -40.68
CA HIS A 430 48.83 -19.30 -40.25
C HIS A 430 48.57 -18.79 -38.83
N PRO A 431 49.33 -19.22 -37.81
CA PRO A 431 49.15 -18.70 -36.46
C PRO A 431 49.62 -17.24 -36.43
N CYS A 432 48.69 -16.30 -36.25
CA CYS A 432 49.06 -14.97 -35.81
C CYS A 432 49.77 -15.09 -34.45
N SER A 433 51.00 -14.58 -34.41
CA SER A 433 51.93 -14.76 -33.29
C SER A 433 51.51 -14.03 -32.02
N ASP A 434 50.74 -12.94 -32.13
CA ASP A 434 50.28 -12.17 -30.97
C ASP A 434 49.00 -11.40 -31.31
N VAL A 435 47.88 -11.70 -30.64
CA VAL A 435 46.66 -10.88 -30.68
C VAL A 435 46.43 -10.33 -29.28
N ARG A 436 46.58 -9.03 -29.11
CA ARG A 436 46.52 -8.36 -27.82
C ARG A 436 45.39 -7.35 -27.79
N VAL A 437 44.50 -7.49 -26.81
CA VAL A 437 43.39 -6.55 -26.58
C VAL A 437 43.57 -5.94 -25.21
N VAL A 438 43.88 -4.64 -25.15
CA VAL A 438 44.17 -3.91 -23.93
C VAL A 438 43.06 -2.89 -23.67
N PRO A 439 42.17 -3.15 -22.72
CA PRO A 439 41.24 -2.14 -22.24
C PRO A 439 41.91 -1.19 -21.26
N THR A 440 41.67 0.11 -21.43
CA THR A 440 42.19 1.16 -20.55
C THR A 440 41.03 2.04 -20.07
N ASP A 441 40.82 2.02 -18.75
CA ASP A 441 39.97 2.94 -17.99
C ASP A 441 40.92 3.97 -17.36
N SER A 442 40.90 5.20 -17.85
CA SER A 442 41.90 6.22 -17.50
C SER A 442 41.50 6.98 -16.23
N ASP A 443 40.20 7.14 -15.99
CA ASP A 443 39.66 7.92 -14.87
C ASP A 443 39.13 7.07 -13.70
N HIS A 444 39.22 5.74 -13.81
CA HIS A 444 38.84 4.74 -12.81
C HIS A 444 37.34 4.76 -12.45
N ASP A 445 36.48 5.13 -13.40
CA ASP A 445 35.03 5.18 -13.22
C ASP A 445 34.31 3.84 -13.50
N HIS A 446 35.09 2.79 -13.79
CA HIS A 446 34.62 1.46 -14.20
C HIS A 446 33.87 1.45 -15.55
N VAL A 447 34.10 2.45 -16.38
CA VAL A 447 33.73 2.55 -17.79
C VAL A 447 35.00 2.55 -18.63
N LEU A 448 34.92 2.04 -19.86
CA LEU A 448 36.09 1.93 -20.72
C LEU A 448 36.26 3.20 -21.57
N ASP A 449 37.37 3.90 -21.41
CA ASP A 449 37.70 5.09 -22.22
C ASP A 449 38.42 4.74 -23.52
N HIS A 450 39.34 3.79 -23.44
CA HIS A 450 40.24 3.45 -24.52
C HIS A 450 40.33 1.93 -24.71
N LEU A 451 40.28 1.49 -25.97
CA LEU A 451 40.48 0.10 -26.36
C LEU A 451 41.59 0.02 -27.41
N THR A 452 42.69 -0.65 -27.06
CA THR A 452 43.77 -0.93 -28.01
C THR A 452 43.71 -2.39 -28.44
N VAL A 453 43.64 -2.63 -29.76
CA VAL A 453 43.69 -3.96 -30.37
C VAL A 453 44.92 -4.06 -31.24
N GLU A 454 45.77 -5.05 -30.99
CA GLU A 454 47.04 -5.28 -31.71
C GLU A 454 47.05 -6.70 -32.30
N ILE A 455 47.45 -6.81 -33.57
CA ILE A 455 47.72 -8.08 -34.23
C ILE A 455 49.12 -8.04 -34.84
N GLY A 456 49.96 -8.98 -34.40
CA GLY A 456 51.30 -9.21 -34.95
C GLY A 456 51.40 -10.51 -35.73
N PHE A 457 51.97 -10.46 -36.92
CA PHE A 457 52.28 -11.64 -37.74
C PHE A 457 53.66 -11.53 -38.39
N ASN A 458 54.26 -12.69 -38.68
CA ASN A 458 55.53 -12.78 -39.38
C ASN A 458 55.27 -13.06 -40.87
N PRO A 459 55.88 -12.30 -41.80
CA PRO A 459 55.81 -12.59 -43.23
C PRO A 459 56.31 -14.01 -43.56
N PRO A 460 55.71 -14.71 -44.54
CA PRO A 460 56.05 -16.09 -44.87
C PRO A 460 57.46 -16.23 -45.50
N ALA A 461 57.94 -15.20 -46.20
CA ALA A 461 59.28 -15.16 -46.79
C ALA A 461 60.04 -13.88 -46.41
N ILE A 462 61.38 -14.00 -46.35
CA ILE A 462 62.27 -12.88 -46.04
C ILE A 462 62.25 -11.89 -47.20
N GLY A 463 61.88 -10.64 -46.92
CA GLY A 463 61.81 -9.57 -47.93
C GLY A 463 60.43 -9.37 -48.56
N SER A 464 59.42 -10.16 -48.18
CA SER A 464 58.02 -9.95 -48.57
C SER A 464 57.52 -8.57 -48.17
N ARG A 465 56.69 -7.96 -49.02
CA ARG A 465 56.18 -6.60 -48.85
C ARG A 465 54.68 -6.63 -48.63
N LEU A 466 54.20 -5.89 -47.64
CA LEU A 466 52.76 -5.72 -47.45
C LEU A 466 52.16 -4.96 -48.64
N SER A 467 51.13 -5.52 -49.28
CA SER A 467 50.36 -4.86 -50.34
C SER A 467 49.13 -4.16 -49.75
N TYR A 468 48.24 -4.95 -49.15
CA TYR A 468 47.10 -4.45 -48.38
C TYR A 468 46.75 -5.42 -47.26
N TYR A 469 45.98 -4.93 -46.29
CA TYR A 469 45.41 -5.77 -45.25
C TYR A 469 43.99 -5.33 -44.91
N THR A 470 43.31 -6.25 -44.29
CA THR A 470 41.91 -6.18 -43.92
C THR A 470 41.79 -6.70 -42.49
N PHE A 471 41.05 -5.96 -41.66
CA PHE A 471 40.86 -6.30 -40.27
C PHE A 471 39.42 -6.09 -39.82
N TYR A 472 38.84 -7.12 -39.21
CA TYR A 472 37.55 -7.10 -38.57
C TYR A 472 37.66 -7.49 -37.11
N PHE A 473 36.92 -6.77 -36.28
CA PHE A 473 36.81 -7.08 -34.87
C PHE A 473 35.40 -6.79 -34.38
N PHE A 474 34.77 -7.81 -33.81
CA PHE A 474 33.44 -7.76 -33.23
C PHE A 474 33.54 -7.60 -31.73
N LEU A 475 32.76 -6.70 -31.16
CA LEU A 475 32.66 -6.49 -29.72
C LEU A 475 31.22 -6.26 -29.28
N GLU A 476 30.90 -6.69 -28.05
CA GLU A 476 29.60 -6.41 -27.43
C GLU A 476 29.67 -5.16 -26.56
N ALA A 477 28.84 -4.17 -26.87
CA ALA A 477 28.74 -2.90 -26.15
C ALA A 477 27.46 -2.89 -25.30
N THR A 478 27.58 -2.82 -23.97
CA THR A 478 26.42 -2.78 -23.05
C THR A 478 26.17 -1.35 -22.57
N VAL A 479 25.02 -0.78 -22.93
CA VAL A 479 24.61 0.57 -22.53
C VAL A 479 23.73 0.47 -21.28
N SER A 480 24.08 1.17 -20.19
CA SER A 480 23.46 1.01 -18.87
C SER A 480 23.37 2.34 -18.09
N SER A 481 22.36 3.16 -18.35
CA SER A 481 22.02 4.32 -17.48
C SER A 481 20.58 4.26 -16.96
N GLN A 482 19.59 4.21 -17.85
CA GLN A 482 18.16 4.11 -17.51
C GLN A 482 17.56 2.78 -17.97
N CYS A 483 18.16 2.18 -19.01
CA CYS A 483 17.73 0.97 -19.67
C CYS A 483 18.97 0.17 -20.07
N LEU A 484 18.90 -1.16 -20.01
CA LEU A 484 20.02 -2.04 -20.35
C LEU A 484 19.89 -2.52 -21.80
N PHE A 485 20.84 -2.16 -22.67
CA PHE A 485 20.89 -2.60 -24.07
C PHE A 485 22.24 -3.22 -24.41
N ASN A 486 22.23 -4.36 -25.10
CA ASN A 486 23.44 -4.97 -25.67
C ASN A 486 23.50 -4.64 -27.17
N VAL A 487 24.27 -3.62 -27.54
CA VAL A 487 24.37 -3.12 -28.92
C VAL A 487 25.59 -3.75 -29.59
N PRO A 488 25.47 -4.26 -30.84
CA PRO A 488 26.63 -4.75 -31.58
C PRO A 488 27.58 -3.60 -31.92
N ALA A 489 28.86 -3.82 -31.70
CA ALA A 489 29.92 -2.90 -32.08
C ALA A 489 30.91 -3.60 -33.01
N PHE A 490 31.24 -2.91 -34.11
CA PHE A 490 31.99 -3.49 -35.21
C PHE A 490 33.09 -2.55 -35.68
N ILE A 491 34.32 -3.08 -35.69
CA ILE A 491 35.49 -2.41 -36.24
C ILE A 491 35.79 -3.05 -37.59
N SER A 492 35.90 -2.22 -38.62
CA SER A 492 36.28 -2.68 -39.95
C SER A 492 37.32 -1.76 -40.58
N LEU A 493 38.44 -2.35 -40.96
CA LEU A 493 39.42 -1.78 -41.88
C LEU A 493 39.43 -2.67 -43.12
N ASP A 494 39.09 -2.11 -44.27
CA ASP A 494 38.92 -2.88 -45.49
C ASP A 494 39.97 -2.49 -46.53
N LYS A 495 40.78 -3.46 -46.99
CA LYS A 495 41.82 -3.31 -48.00
C LYS A 495 42.66 -2.05 -47.81
N VAL A 496 43.13 -1.85 -46.58
CA VAL A 496 44.02 -0.74 -46.26
C VAL A 496 45.36 -1.00 -46.94
N ALA A 497 45.70 -0.13 -47.88
CA ALA A 497 46.97 -0.21 -48.60
C ALA A 497 48.14 -0.01 -47.63
N SER A 498 49.26 -0.63 -47.97
CA SER A 498 50.50 -0.46 -47.22
C SER A 498 50.95 1.00 -47.18
N PRO A 499 51.45 1.51 -46.03
CA PRO A 499 51.86 2.91 -45.90
C PRO A 499 52.96 3.33 -46.88
N THR A 500 53.82 2.37 -47.26
CA THR A 500 54.88 2.57 -48.27
C THR A 500 54.97 1.34 -49.17
N ARG A 501 55.42 1.52 -50.42
CA ARG A 501 55.57 0.43 -51.40
C ARG A 501 56.56 -0.67 -50.99
N SER A 502 57.31 -0.48 -49.91
CA SER A 502 58.35 -1.40 -49.42
C SER A 502 58.24 -1.66 -47.92
N PHE A 503 57.03 -1.66 -47.36
CA PHE A 503 56.84 -1.99 -45.94
C PHE A 503 57.09 -3.48 -45.70
N GLN A 504 58.22 -3.80 -45.06
CA GLN A 504 58.67 -5.17 -44.79
C GLN A 504 58.46 -5.59 -43.33
N SER A 505 58.74 -4.68 -42.39
CA SER A 505 58.54 -4.89 -40.94
C SER A 505 58.32 -3.56 -40.24
N GLY A 506 57.53 -3.56 -39.17
CA GLY A 506 57.10 -2.34 -38.49
C GLY A 506 55.71 -2.41 -37.89
N THR A 507 55.33 -1.33 -37.22
CA THR A 507 54.00 -1.16 -36.60
C THR A 507 53.18 -0.11 -37.33
N ILE A 508 51.95 -0.46 -37.71
CA ILE A 508 50.94 0.42 -38.29
C ILE A 508 49.85 0.66 -37.25
N ALA A 509 49.76 1.87 -36.71
CA ALA A 509 48.82 2.25 -35.66
C ALA A 509 47.69 3.14 -36.22
N HIS A 510 46.45 2.69 -36.14
CA HIS A 510 45.25 3.46 -36.44
C HIS A 510 44.67 4.05 -35.18
N ARG A 511 44.38 5.35 -35.20
CA ARG A 511 43.63 6.04 -34.15
C ARG A 511 42.27 6.45 -34.69
N GLY A 512 41.24 6.18 -33.90
CA GLY A 512 39.87 6.55 -34.24
C GLY A 512 38.93 6.45 -33.07
N PHE A 513 37.64 6.67 -33.35
CA PHE A 513 36.58 6.64 -32.34
C PHE A 513 35.42 5.75 -32.79
N ILE A 514 34.59 5.36 -31.83
CA ILE A 514 33.34 4.67 -32.12
C ILE A 514 32.21 5.69 -32.30
N ARG A 515 31.47 5.54 -33.39
CA ARG A 515 30.28 6.32 -33.71
C ARG A 515 29.02 5.46 -33.66
N ALA A 516 27.99 5.95 -33.01
CA ALA A 516 26.66 5.37 -33.03
C ALA A 516 26.01 5.57 -34.41
N LYS A 517 25.55 4.48 -35.03
CA LYS A 517 24.65 4.53 -36.18
C LYS A 517 23.29 3.97 -35.78
N GLN A 518 22.27 4.79 -35.94
CA GLN A 518 20.91 4.47 -35.56
C GLN A 518 19.94 4.74 -36.72
N ARG A 519 19.13 3.73 -37.08
CA ARG A 519 18.03 3.85 -38.06
C ARG A 519 16.66 4.03 -37.42
N ALA A 520 16.50 3.54 -36.19
CA ALA A 520 15.24 3.62 -35.45
C ALA A 520 15.48 3.91 -33.96
N THR A 521 14.57 4.67 -33.36
CA THR A 521 14.63 5.01 -31.93
C THR A 521 14.45 3.76 -31.06
N LEU A 522 15.28 3.61 -30.02
CA LEU A 522 15.17 2.50 -29.07
C LEU A 522 13.98 2.72 -28.12
N GLN A 523 13.41 1.63 -27.60
CA GLN A 523 12.35 1.68 -26.59
C GLN A 523 12.76 0.86 -25.37
N CYS A 524 12.65 1.45 -24.18
CA CYS A 524 13.03 0.79 -22.94
C CYS A 524 12.17 -0.42 -22.60
N PRO A 525 12.77 -1.54 -22.13
CA PRO A 525 12.02 -2.73 -21.74
C PRO A 525 11.18 -2.50 -20.47
N PHE A 526 10.11 -3.28 -20.34
CA PHE A 526 9.15 -3.19 -19.24
C PHE A 526 9.66 -3.82 -17.94
N PHE A 527 9.41 -3.19 -16.79
CA PHE A 527 9.67 -3.77 -15.45
C PHE A 527 8.81 -5.02 -15.29
N MET A 528 9.42 -6.21 -15.21
CA MET A 528 8.84 -7.59 -15.25
C MET A 528 8.99 -8.33 -16.58
N ARG A 529 9.50 -7.72 -17.65
CA ARG A 529 9.92 -8.44 -18.85
C ARG A 529 11.44 -8.49 -18.87
N HIS A 530 12.03 -9.62 -18.48
CA HIS A 530 13.42 -9.96 -18.83
C HIS A 530 13.51 -10.22 -20.35
N GLN A 531 13.32 -9.17 -21.16
CA GLN A 531 13.78 -9.22 -22.53
C GLN A 531 15.25 -8.83 -22.51
N LYS A 532 16.13 -9.79 -22.79
CA LYS A 532 17.37 -9.47 -23.52
C LYS A 532 16.92 -8.59 -24.68
N SER A 533 17.40 -7.35 -24.74
CA SER A 533 17.11 -6.43 -25.84
C SER A 533 17.35 -7.20 -27.15
N HIS A 534 16.30 -7.48 -27.92
CA HIS A 534 16.35 -8.33 -29.12
C HIS A 534 17.14 -7.63 -30.24
N PHE A 535 18.45 -7.50 -30.07
CA PHE A 535 19.37 -7.39 -31.20
C PHE A 535 19.56 -8.82 -31.72
N SER A 536 19.39 -8.99 -33.02
CA SER A 536 19.51 -10.29 -33.65
C SER A 536 20.98 -10.65 -33.71
N ASP A 537 21.39 -11.82 -33.21
CA ASP A 537 22.77 -12.32 -33.36
C ASP A 537 23.04 -12.88 -34.77
N ARG A 538 22.03 -12.87 -35.66
CA ARG A 538 22.13 -13.42 -37.03
C ARG A 538 23.07 -12.65 -37.96
N TYR A 539 23.68 -11.55 -37.51
CA TYR A 539 24.73 -10.86 -38.27
C TYR A 539 26.08 -11.56 -38.14
N TYR A 540 26.26 -12.40 -37.11
CA TYR A 540 27.51 -13.12 -36.90
C TYR A 540 27.69 -14.20 -37.97
N PRO A 541 28.90 -14.33 -38.56
CA PRO A 541 29.24 -15.51 -39.33
C PRO A 541 29.07 -16.77 -38.47
N ASN A 542 28.44 -17.79 -39.06
CA ASN A 542 28.16 -19.08 -38.42
C ASN A 542 28.72 -20.23 -39.28
N GLU A 543 28.49 -21.47 -38.85
CA GLU A 543 28.93 -22.68 -39.55
C GLU A 543 28.42 -22.79 -40.99
N ASN A 544 27.29 -22.16 -41.31
CA ASN A 544 26.67 -22.18 -42.64
C ASN A 544 27.08 -20.99 -43.52
N THR A 545 28.02 -20.15 -43.09
CA THR A 545 28.45 -18.96 -43.84
C THR A 545 29.48 -19.33 -44.89
N THR A 546 29.20 -19.03 -46.17
CA THR A 546 30.15 -19.22 -47.28
C THR A 546 31.30 -18.22 -47.22
N LEU A 547 32.39 -18.45 -47.96
CA LEU A 547 33.56 -17.56 -47.99
C LEU A 547 33.18 -16.11 -48.38
N ASP A 548 32.28 -15.92 -49.33
CA ASP A 548 31.73 -14.61 -49.71
C ASP A 548 30.96 -13.93 -48.55
N GLY A 549 30.39 -14.73 -47.66
CA GLY A 549 29.70 -14.25 -46.46
C GLY A 549 30.63 -13.63 -45.41
N PHE A 550 31.95 -13.87 -45.51
CA PHE A 550 32.97 -13.24 -44.68
C PHE A 550 33.48 -11.90 -45.23
N GLN A 551 32.96 -11.46 -46.40
CA GLN A 551 33.33 -10.17 -46.97
C GLN A 551 32.84 -9.00 -46.09
N PRO A 552 33.64 -7.92 -45.97
CA PRO A 552 33.36 -6.74 -45.14
C PRO A 552 31.99 -6.14 -45.42
N ASP A 553 31.72 -5.90 -46.69
CA ASP A 553 30.52 -5.20 -47.13
C ASP A 553 29.28 -6.04 -46.87
N VAL A 554 29.39 -7.37 -46.98
CA VAL A 554 28.30 -8.31 -46.69
C VAL A 554 27.98 -8.33 -45.20
N ILE A 555 28.99 -8.38 -44.34
CA ILE A 555 28.82 -8.36 -42.89
C ILE A 555 28.27 -7.01 -42.43
N ARG A 556 28.84 -5.90 -42.92
CA ARG A 556 28.36 -4.54 -42.61
C ARG A 556 26.90 -4.37 -43.03
N ALA A 557 26.55 -4.82 -44.24
CA ALA A 557 25.16 -4.80 -44.71
C ALA A 557 24.23 -5.65 -43.83
N ARG A 558 24.69 -6.83 -43.37
CA ARG A 558 23.91 -7.74 -42.51
C ARG A 558 23.70 -7.19 -41.10
N ILE A 559 24.69 -6.51 -40.52
CA ILE A 559 24.57 -5.80 -39.23
C ILE A 559 23.49 -4.73 -39.35
N HIS A 560 23.56 -3.90 -40.39
CA HIS A 560 22.61 -2.82 -40.60
C HIS A 560 21.19 -3.28 -40.96
N SER A 561 21.04 -4.43 -41.61
CA SER A 561 19.72 -4.98 -41.94
C SER A 561 19.09 -5.72 -40.77
N SER A 562 19.90 -6.38 -39.92
CA SER A 562 19.43 -7.19 -38.81
C SER A 562 19.20 -6.39 -37.53
N ASN A 563 19.94 -5.28 -37.35
CA ASN A 563 19.91 -4.48 -36.14
C ASN A 563 19.63 -2.99 -36.45
N PRO A 564 18.71 -2.34 -35.70
CA PRO A 564 18.35 -0.94 -35.91
C PRO A 564 19.41 0.04 -35.39
N VAL A 565 20.32 -0.43 -34.54
CA VAL A 565 21.40 0.34 -33.91
C VAL A 565 22.67 -0.50 -33.91
N GLY A 566 23.79 0.14 -34.19
CA GLY A 566 25.11 -0.45 -34.07
C GLY A 566 26.18 0.63 -33.90
N TYR A 567 27.31 0.22 -33.35
CA TYR A 567 28.48 1.07 -33.20
C TYR A 567 29.51 0.74 -34.28
N GLU A 568 30.06 1.76 -34.93
CA GLU A 568 31.07 1.61 -35.96
C GLU A 568 32.35 2.36 -35.62
N TYR A 569 33.48 1.76 -35.96
CA TYR A 569 34.77 2.44 -35.91
C TYR A 569 34.93 3.44 -37.05
N HIS A 570 35.34 4.65 -36.71
CA HIS A 570 35.73 5.69 -37.65
C HIS A 570 37.21 6.02 -37.46
N ALA A 571 38.04 5.68 -38.46
CA ALA A 571 39.47 5.97 -38.44
C ALA A 571 39.72 7.47 -38.68
N GLU A 572 40.52 8.11 -37.82
CA GLU A 572 40.91 9.51 -37.98
C GLU A 572 42.34 9.67 -38.50
N ARG A 573 43.29 8.96 -37.90
CA ARG A 573 44.72 9.10 -38.22
C ARG A 573 45.42 7.75 -38.20
N THR A 574 46.26 7.52 -39.20
CA THR A 574 47.14 6.34 -39.25
C THR A 574 48.58 6.81 -39.12
N HIS A 575 49.31 6.23 -38.17
CA HIS A 575 50.74 6.43 -37.99
C HIS A 575 51.45 5.10 -38.23
N TRP A 576 52.69 5.15 -38.70
CA TRP A 576 53.46 3.93 -38.90
C TRP A 576 54.92 4.15 -38.53
N THR A 577 55.57 3.07 -38.12
CA THR A 577 56.98 3.01 -37.77
C THR A 577 57.58 1.78 -38.43
N LEU A 578 58.79 1.92 -38.98
CA LEU A 578 59.55 0.78 -39.48
C LEU A 578 60.40 0.23 -38.35
N ASP A 579 60.50 -1.09 -38.28
CA ASP A 579 61.39 -1.77 -37.35
C ASP A 579 62.17 -2.88 -38.07
N ASP A 580 63.27 -3.34 -37.49
CA ASP A 580 64.08 -4.44 -38.02
C ASP A 580 63.68 -5.79 -37.39
N THR A 581 62.48 -5.89 -36.82
CA THR A 581 62.05 -7.08 -36.06
C THR A 581 61.67 -8.25 -36.96
N GLY A 582 61.45 -7.99 -38.25
CA GLY A 582 60.93 -8.98 -39.20
C GLY A 582 59.45 -9.32 -38.99
N SER A 583 58.75 -8.60 -38.11
CA SER A 583 57.30 -8.77 -37.86
C SER A 583 56.52 -7.54 -38.34
N ILE A 584 55.29 -7.74 -38.78
CA ILE A 584 54.36 -6.65 -39.09
C ILE A 584 53.29 -6.63 -37.99
N ARG A 585 53.10 -5.47 -37.39
CA ARG A 585 52.07 -5.25 -36.36
C ARG A 585 51.05 -4.23 -36.82
N VAL A 586 49.78 -4.56 -36.65
CA VAL A 586 48.65 -3.65 -36.89
C VAL A 586 48.00 -3.37 -35.55
N GLN A 587 48.10 -2.12 -35.09
CA GLN A 587 47.52 -1.62 -33.87
C GLN A 587 46.32 -0.71 -34.18
N ILE A 588 45.26 -0.82 -33.40
CA ILE A 588 44.05 0.00 -33.52
C ILE A 588 43.72 0.53 -32.14
N ASP A 589 43.92 1.82 -31.96
CA ASP A 589 43.61 2.58 -30.77
C ASP A 589 42.24 3.24 -30.97
N ILE A 590 41.30 2.87 -30.11
CA ILE A 590 39.91 3.28 -30.18
C ILE A 590 39.62 4.13 -28.96
N SER A 591 39.20 5.38 -29.17
CA SER A 591 38.58 6.18 -28.12
C SER A 591 37.07 5.91 -28.06
N ILE A 592 36.61 5.43 -26.92
CA ILE A 592 35.21 5.28 -26.57
C ILE A 592 34.88 6.54 -25.77
N GLY A 593 34.55 7.63 -26.48
CA GLY A 593 34.62 9.01 -25.96
C GLY A 593 33.92 9.28 -24.63
N GLY A 594 34.24 10.40 -23.97
CA GLY A 594 33.76 10.84 -22.65
C GLY A 594 32.25 11.16 -22.54
N SER A 595 31.79 11.52 -21.34
CA SER A 595 30.38 11.86 -21.01
C SER A 595 29.74 12.97 -21.87
N GLU A 596 30.52 13.69 -22.66
CA GLU A 596 30.08 14.76 -23.57
C GLU A 596 30.20 14.40 -25.07
N SER A 597 30.61 13.17 -25.41
CA SER A 597 30.77 12.77 -26.80
C SER A 597 29.42 12.57 -27.48
N HIS A 598 29.06 13.50 -28.38
CA HIS A 598 27.87 13.35 -29.23
C HIS A 598 27.92 12.13 -30.15
N GLU A 599 29.11 11.58 -30.38
CA GLU A 599 29.34 10.50 -31.35
C GLU A 599 28.85 9.15 -30.85
N THR A 600 28.76 8.93 -29.53
CA THR A 600 28.27 7.67 -28.94
C THR A 600 26.80 7.72 -28.55
N ALA A 601 26.13 8.86 -28.79
CA ALA A 601 24.76 9.13 -28.33
C ALA A 601 23.71 8.26 -29.03
N LEU A 602 22.68 7.87 -28.28
CA LEU A 602 21.53 7.13 -28.80
C LEU A 602 20.22 7.87 -28.54
N LEU A 603 19.30 7.84 -29.50
CA LEU A 603 17.93 8.30 -29.32
C LEU A 603 17.03 7.16 -28.83
N TYR A 604 16.29 7.40 -27.76
CA TYR A 604 15.29 6.45 -27.26
C TYR A 604 13.98 7.12 -26.84
N ARG A 605 12.91 6.31 -26.75
CA ARG A 605 11.59 6.68 -26.25
C ARG A 605 11.37 6.12 -24.85
N THR A 606 10.83 6.96 -23.96
CA THR A 606 10.38 6.54 -22.63
C THR A 606 9.14 5.65 -22.73
N SER A 607 8.98 4.71 -21.79
CA SER A 607 7.84 3.79 -21.80
C SER A 607 6.53 4.53 -21.46
N LEU A 608 5.40 4.03 -21.98
CA LEU A 608 4.07 4.55 -21.65
C LEU A 608 3.82 4.58 -20.14
N TRP A 609 4.39 3.62 -19.39
CA TRP A 609 4.25 3.52 -17.95
C TRP A 609 5.08 4.56 -17.20
N TRP A 610 6.30 4.83 -17.66
CA TRP A 610 7.08 5.95 -17.12
C TRP A 610 6.34 7.28 -17.29
N LYS A 611 5.69 7.46 -18.46
CA LYS A 611 4.81 8.60 -18.74
C LYS A 611 3.59 8.61 -17.81
N LEU A 612 2.96 7.47 -17.54
CA LEU A 612 1.87 7.37 -16.56
C LEU A 612 2.33 7.69 -15.13
N CYS A 613 3.50 7.23 -14.71
CA CYS A 613 4.06 7.54 -13.39
C CYS A 613 4.37 9.03 -13.24
N GLN A 614 4.95 9.67 -14.27
CA GLN A 614 5.15 11.12 -14.30
C GLN A 614 3.81 11.87 -14.30
N PHE A 615 2.79 11.36 -14.99
CA PHE A 615 1.43 11.89 -15.00
C PHE A 615 0.82 11.86 -13.60
N TRP A 616 0.82 10.71 -12.95
CA TRP A 616 0.29 10.57 -11.61
C TRP A 616 1.10 11.36 -10.57
N GLY A 617 2.42 11.35 -10.66
CA GLY A 617 3.29 12.12 -9.76
C GLY A 617 3.07 13.63 -9.85
N SER A 618 2.71 14.13 -11.04
CA SER A 618 2.47 15.57 -11.28
C SER A 618 1.00 15.98 -11.05
N TYR A 619 0.04 15.11 -11.37
CA TYR A 619 -1.41 15.38 -11.28
C TYR A 619 -1.94 15.20 -9.85
N PHE A 620 -1.48 14.17 -9.15
CA PHE A 620 -2.03 13.76 -7.86
C PHE A 620 -1.88 14.84 -6.77
N PRO A 621 -0.74 15.54 -6.63
CA PRO A 621 -0.62 16.65 -5.68
C PRO A 621 -1.57 17.81 -6.01
N LEU A 622 -1.73 18.13 -7.31
CA LEU A 622 -2.56 19.24 -7.77
C LEU A 622 -4.06 18.95 -7.57
N LEU A 623 -4.47 17.70 -7.79
CA LEU A 623 -5.82 17.22 -7.50
C LEU A 623 -6.15 17.30 -6.00
N ILE A 624 -5.23 16.87 -5.13
CA ILE A 624 -5.41 16.94 -3.68
C ILE A 624 -5.57 18.38 -3.20
N VAL A 625 -4.74 19.31 -3.69
CA VAL A 625 -4.83 20.73 -3.35
C VAL A 625 -6.13 21.33 -3.86
N SER A 626 -6.56 21.00 -5.08
CA SER A 626 -7.83 21.45 -5.66
C SER A 626 -9.04 20.97 -4.86
N LEU A 627 -9.09 19.69 -4.48
CA LEU A 627 -10.15 19.12 -3.65
C LEU A 627 -10.16 19.71 -2.23
N TRP A 628 -8.98 19.93 -1.64
CA TRP A 628 -8.86 20.60 -0.35
C TRP A 628 -9.37 22.05 -0.39
N LEU A 629 -8.97 22.82 -1.42
CA LEU A 629 -9.42 24.19 -1.62
C LEU A 629 -10.93 24.26 -1.84
N THR A 630 -11.48 23.32 -2.61
CA THR A 630 -12.92 23.18 -2.85
C THR A 630 -13.65 22.87 -1.54
N GLY A 631 -13.08 22.01 -0.70
CA GLY A 631 -13.58 21.74 0.66
C GLY A 631 -13.60 22.99 1.52
N LYS A 632 -12.56 23.83 1.46
CA LYS A 632 -12.48 25.10 2.20
C LYS A 632 -13.42 26.17 1.67
N ILE A 633 -13.59 26.28 0.36
CA ILE A 633 -14.55 27.20 -0.27
C ILE A 633 -15.98 26.77 0.06
N LYS A 634 -16.28 25.46 0.02
CA LYS A 634 -17.55 24.92 0.49
C LYS A 634 -17.76 25.25 1.97
N GLN A 635 -16.76 25.05 2.81
CA GLN A 635 -16.88 25.37 4.23
C GLN A 635 -17.18 26.88 4.43
N TYR A 636 -16.43 27.77 3.76
CA TYR A 636 -16.63 29.22 3.83
C TYR A 636 -18.00 29.67 3.31
N LEU A 637 -18.43 29.17 2.14
CA LEU A 637 -19.72 29.53 1.53
C LEU A 637 -20.93 29.02 2.34
N PHE A 638 -20.81 27.93 3.09
CA PHE A 638 -21.93 27.35 3.85
C PHE A 638 -21.94 27.74 5.33
N GLU A 639 -20.77 28.03 5.93
CA GLU A 639 -20.67 28.44 7.34
C GLU A 639 -20.72 29.96 7.52
N GLN A 640 -20.31 30.78 6.55
CA GLN A 640 -20.20 32.23 6.73
C GLN A 640 -21.12 33.11 5.86
N PHE A 641 -21.63 32.63 4.71
CA PHE A 641 -22.51 33.45 3.86
C PHE A 641 -23.81 32.76 3.43
N TYR A 642 -24.91 33.48 3.60
CA TYR A 642 -26.31 33.14 3.36
C TYR A 642 -26.61 32.24 2.15
N LEU A 643 -27.30 31.11 2.39
CA LEU A 643 -28.43 30.59 1.61
C LEU A 643 -29.26 29.62 2.48
N ARG A 644 -29.79 30.11 3.61
CA ARG A 644 -30.92 29.44 4.30
C ARG A 644 -32.19 30.19 3.90
N ALA A 645 -32.97 29.61 2.98
CA ALA A 645 -34.36 30.01 2.83
C ALA A 645 -35.09 29.56 4.10
N VAL A 646 -35.27 30.46 5.06
CA VAL A 646 -36.02 30.21 6.29
C VAL A 646 -37.45 30.69 6.04
N GLU A 647 -38.40 29.75 6.03
CA GLU A 647 -39.82 30.08 6.08
C GLU A 647 -40.32 29.76 7.49
N VAL A 648 -40.84 30.77 8.18
CA VAL A 648 -41.42 30.64 9.51
C VAL A 648 -42.91 30.36 9.33
N VAL A 649 -43.32 29.11 9.52
CA VAL A 649 -44.74 28.71 9.39
C VAL A 649 -45.38 28.59 10.77
N PRO A 650 -46.52 29.26 11.04
CA PRO A 650 -47.27 29.09 12.28
C PRO A 650 -47.76 27.64 12.43
N TRP A 651 -47.64 27.07 13.63
CA TRP A 651 -47.95 25.65 13.90
C TRP A 651 -49.36 25.20 13.47
N LYS A 652 -50.33 26.14 13.41
CA LYS A 652 -51.71 25.89 12.98
C LYS A 652 -51.84 25.43 11.52
N GLU A 653 -50.90 25.75 10.64
CA GLU A 653 -51.00 25.45 9.20
C GLU A 653 -50.42 24.09 8.80
N LYS A 654 -49.83 23.32 9.72
CA LYS A 654 -49.24 22.01 9.40
C LYS A 654 -50.25 20.84 9.45
N TYR A 655 -51.38 21.03 10.12
CA TYR A 655 -52.35 19.98 10.42
C TYR A 655 -53.77 20.25 9.91
N ASN A 656 -53.97 21.34 9.16
CA ASN A 656 -55.09 21.52 8.24
C ASN A 656 -54.59 21.28 6.82
#